data_AF-A0A6P7XLY8-F1
#
_entry.id   AF-A0A6P7XLY8-F1
#
_cell.length_a   1.000
_cell.length_b   1.000
_cell.length_c   1.000
_cell.angle_alpha   90.00
_cell.angle_beta   90.00
_cell.angle_gamma   90.00
#
_symmetry.space_group_name_H-M   'P 1'
#
loop_
_entity.id
_entity.type
_entity.pdbx_description
1 polymer ?
#
loop_
_entity_poly.entity_id
_entity_poly.type
_entity_poly.pdbx_seq_one_letter_code
_entity_poly.pdbx_strand_id
1 'polypeptide(L)'
;MEESVLRKSLSQTKSGVVFLNVAQSYIPNTKVECHYTLPPTMKWSASDWIGIFKVEACSVRDYYTFAWSMSPDGSGEGLPIHCSVQFHAYYLPRPGEQQYQFRYVDSHGGLRGQSSPFTFSEPLPMDDLVTLEADEAHMDMLLVVPKATVLQHQLEDSQQERNSLMRVKLQLEEEVGDLKNKIEQLEETLRTTKAEHGKLTEQYEDISASETAVREERDALSHQQADHVARILELEEDVQVFSEKVLEKEEELSRLKHKVASLELKKEKLNEQLKHESAEKEQYKHALEASEQESRKLCRELEDIKSRLREQDSQTHQLQEELGKLQDRLMAAQGGKLQVDALYEKLRSTQDQLSASQQKVVLLGEELASASSIRDRTISDLHKSRLETAEVNIKHADMTLKWKEGKGQWCKEKAALIQSMEVEKDKILKLSAEVLKLENSFQEEKSQMQKLRSERSRERDASLVQLSEGRRELKELRSALKVAQMEKEHFQEEKQVLQDYVKKLEERLEKVADEKWTEAAASEGIATATALASDSSLTTDSEDESPEDMRVHPYNLCDNRGATEQTAACQREPSQRVVISQPAPISSQRKQLLEDNSSDSEAEDEKAVMMAAAQSGGEETNLLLPELGAMYHSLVGDFVEKNDPEADSKQGGRPNSCMWKECPICKQRFPPQCDTNTLEQHVDSHFFFSTHEPFIFE
;
A
#
# COMPACT_ATOMS: atom_id res chain seq x y z
N MET A 1 33.02 70.25 -29.63
CA MET A 1 31.77 71.04 -29.68
C MET A 1 31.61 71.64 -31.08
N GLU A 2 31.67 70.81 -32.14
CA GLU A 2 31.77 71.29 -33.53
C GLU A 2 30.92 70.51 -34.56
N GLU A 3 30.04 69.60 -34.13
CA GLU A 3 29.10 68.90 -35.05
C GLU A 3 27.73 69.61 -35.20
N SER A 4 27.57 70.79 -34.60
CA SER A 4 26.27 71.48 -34.48
C SER A 4 25.89 72.31 -35.72
N VAL A 5 26.86 72.67 -36.57
CA VAL A 5 26.70 73.75 -37.58
C VAL A 5 26.33 73.22 -38.98
N LEU A 6 26.68 71.96 -39.31
CA LEU A 6 26.39 71.38 -40.64
C LEU A 6 24.96 70.82 -40.81
N ARG A 7 24.09 70.89 -39.79
CA ARG A 7 22.69 70.40 -39.86
C ARG A 7 21.67 71.45 -40.33
N LYS A 8 22.10 72.66 -40.72
CA LYS A 8 21.20 73.83 -40.87
C LYS A 8 20.87 74.27 -42.30
N SER A 9 20.92 73.35 -43.27
CA SER A 9 20.49 73.58 -44.67
C SER A 9 19.61 72.47 -45.27
N LEU A 10 19.17 71.49 -44.46
CA LEU A 10 18.33 70.36 -44.90
C LEU A 10 16.93 70.33 -44.27
N SER A 11 16.48 71.46 -43.70
CA SER A 11 15.11 71.65 -43.19
C SER A 11 14.12 72.04 -44.29
N GLN A 12 14.01 71.20 -45.31
CA GLN A 12 12.84 71.17 -46.20
C GLN A 12 12.29 69.75 -46.18
N THR A 13 11.00 69.63 -45.86
CA THR A 13 10.30 68.39 -45.52
C THR A 13 10.44 67.29 -46.59
N LYS A 14 11.33 66.32 -46.35
CA LYS A 14 11.43 65.08 -47.17
C LYS A 14 10.28 64.11 -46.85
N SER A 15 9.07 64.46 -47.28
CA SER A 15 7.92 63.54 -47.41
C SER A 15 7.71 63.10 -48.85
N GLY A 16 8.78 63.08 -49.64
CA GLY A 16 8.78 62.81 -51.08
C GLY A 16 9.76 61.70 -51.48
N VAL A 17 9.63 61.25 -52.71
CA VAL A 17 10.45 60.19 -53.33
C VAL A 17 11.90 60.65 -53.50
N VAL A 18 12.85 59.80 -53.12
CA VAL A 18 14.30 60.09 -53.18
C VAL A 18 14.95 59.25 -54.27
N PHE A 19 15.70 59.87 -55.18
CA PHE A 19 16.48 59.16 -56.19
C PHE A 19 17.86 58.77 -55.66
N LEU A 20 18.35 57.59 -56.06
CA LEU A 20 19.61 57.01 -55.59
C LEU A 20 20.58 56.82 -56.76
N ASN A 21 21.89 56.90 -56.47
CA ASN A 21 22.99 56.64 -57.40
C ASN A 21 22.86 57.36 -58.75
N VAL A 22 22.38 58.61 -58.71
CA VAL A 22 22.22 59.46 -59.91
C VAL A 22 23.61 59.91 -60.35
N ALA A 23 24.08 59.36 -61.48
CA ALA A 23 25.39 59.70 -62.04
C ALA A 23 25.42 61.16 -62.52
N GLN A 24 26.60 61.79 -62.52
CA GLN A 24 26.75 63.15 -63.06
C GLN A 24 26.57 63.18 -64.59
N SER A 25 26.94 62.09 -65.26
CA SER A 25 26.67 61.86 -66.68
C SER A 25 26.34 60.38 -66.93
N TYR A 26 25.45 60.13 -67.89
CA TYR A 26 25.12 58.79 -68.39
C TYR A 26 25.62 58.60 -69.82
N ILE A 27 26.09 57.40 -70.14
CA ILE A 27 26.66 57.09 -71.46
C ILE A 27 25.54 57.10 -72.53
N PRO A 28 25.65 57.90 -73.61
CA PRO A 28 24.69 57.91 -74.70
C PRO A 28 24.48 56.51 -75.31
N ASN A 29 23.29 56.27 -75.85
CA ASN A 29 22.89 55.00 -76.47
C ASN A 29 22.91 53.75 -75.56
N THR A 30 23.19 53.89 -74.26
CA THR A 30 23.01 52.83 -73.26
C THR A 30 21.65 52.96 -72.56
N LYS A 31 21.14 51.86 -72.00
CA LYS A 31 19.94 51.92 -71.13
C LYS A 31 20.29 52.63 -69.82
N VAL A 32 19.38 53.47 -69.32
CA VAL A 32 19.55 54.14 -68.02
C VAL A 32 18.58 53.55 -67.02
N GLU A 33 19.13 52.97 -65.94
CA GLU A 33 18.35 52.53 -64.80
C GLU A 33 18.28 53.64 -63.75
N CYS A 34 17.07 53.98 -63.35
CA CYS A 34 16.77 55.02 -62.38
C CYS A 34 16.30 54.34 -61.09
N HIS A 35 17.13 54.39 -60.05
CA HIS A 35 16.81 53.84 -58.73
C HIS A 35 16.21 54.92 -57.84
N TYR A 36 15.19 54.56 -57.05
CA TYR A 36 14.51 55.48 -56.15
C TYR A 36 13.92 54.75 -54.95
N THR A 37 13.62 55.52 -53.90
CA THR A 37 13.02 55.04 -52.67
C THR A 37 11.70 55.75 -52.41
N LEU A 38 10.64 54.96 -52.29
CA LEU A 38 9.32 55.41 -51.85
C LEU A 38 9.30 55.52 -50.31
N PRO A 39 8.92 56.66 -49.72
CA PRO A 39 8.84 56.79 -48.27
C PRO A 39 7.67 55.95 -47.70
N PRO A 40 7.77 55.41 -46.46
CA PRO A 40 6.78 54.47 -45.91
C PRO A 40 5.34 55.02 -45.80
N THR A 41 5.19 56.34 -45.81
CA THR A 41 3.90 57.04 -45.69
C THR A 41 3.20 57.28 -47.02
N MET A 42 3.84 56.97 -48.15
CA MET A 42 3.30 57.23 -49.48
C MET A 42 2.67 55.97 -50.08
N LYS A 43 1.41 56.09 -50.52
CA LYS A 43 0.71 55.02 -51.24
C LYS A 43 1.11 55.06 -52.71
N TRP A 44 1.73 53.99 -53.19
CA TRP A 44 2.00 53.77 -54.61
C TRP A 44 0.70 53.55 -55.40
N SER A 45 0.70 53.96 -56.67
CA SER A 45 -0.36 53.65 -57.64
C SER A 45 0.25 53.19 -58.97
N ALA A 46 -0.42 52.27 -59.66
CA ALA A 46 -0.04 51.81 -61.00
C ALA A 46 -0.11 52.90 -62.10
N SER A 47 -0.62 54.10 -61.75
CA SER A 47 -0.60 55.29 -62.59
C SER A 47 0.38 56.38 -62.13
N ASP A 48 1.26 56.06 -61.17
CA ASP A 48 2.44 56.88 -60.87
C ASP A 48 3.54 56.62 -61.92
N TRP A 49 4.36 57.63 -62.22
CA TRP A 49 5.41 57.53 -63.23
C TRP A 49 6.60 58.43 -62.94
N ILE A 50 7.74 58.10 -63.55
CA ILE A 50 8.96 58.90 -63.50
C ILE A 50 9.26 59.42 -64.89
N GLY A 51 9.36 60.74 -65.02
CA GLY A 51 9.80 61.39 -66.24
C GLY A 51 11.26 61.82 -66.17
N ILE A 52 11.93 61.80 -67.33
CA ILE A 52 13.13 62.60 -67.56
C ILE A 52 12.66 63.96 -68.05
N PHE A 53 13.01 65.01 -67.33
CA PHE A 53 12.69 66.40 -67.66
C PHE A 53 13.98 67.17 -67.90
N LYS A 54 13.94 68.16 -68.79
CA LYS A 54 14.95 69.21 -68.80
C LYS A 54 14.86 70.00 -67.49
N VAL A 55 15.98 70.52 -66.98
CA VAL A 55 15.99 71.29 -65.73
C VAL A 55 15.06 72.51 -65.82
N GLU A 56 15.00 73.18 -66.98
CA GLU A 56 14.12 74.34 -67.21
C GLU A 56 12.62 74.02 -67.37
N ALA A 57 12.20 72.75 -67.36
CA ALA A 57 10.80 72.36 -67.56
C ALA A 57 9.89 72.83 -66.41
N CYS A 58 8.82 73.57 -66.71
CA CYS A 58 7.92 74.18 -65.71
C CYS A 58 6.64 73.36 -65.45
N SER A 59 6.17 72.57 -66.42
CA SER A 59 4.98 71.74 -66.30
C SER A 59 5.33 70.26 -66.20
N VAL A 60 4.47 69.49 -65.52
CA VAL A 60 4.51 68.02 -65.53
C VAL A 60 4.26 67.46 -66.96
N ARG A 61 3.67 68.26 -67.85
CA ARG A 61 3.48 67.91 -69.27
C ARG A 61 4.74 68.08 -70.13
N ASP A 62 5.78 68.75 -69.62
CA ASP A 62 7.00 69.06 -70.37
C ASP A 62 8.07 67.95 -70.22
N TYR A 63 7.65 66.69 -70.12
CA TYR A 63 8.57 65.55 -70.01
C TYR A 63 9.22 65.25 -71.37
N TYR A 64 10.48 64.83 -71.35
CA TYR A 64 11.19 64.37 -72.54
C TYR A 64 10.83 62.91 -72.85
N THR A 65 10.89 62.06 -71.82
CA THR A 65 10.43 60.66 -71.85
C THR A 65 9.97 60.25 -70.45
N PHE A 66 9.21 59.16 -70.34
CA PHE A 66 8.69 58.67 -69.08
C PHE A 66 8.70 57.13 -68.99
N ALA A 67 8.69 56.62 -67.78
CA ALA A 67 8.48 55.22 -67.45
C ALA A 67 7.46 55.12 -66.30
N TRP A 68 6.51 54.20 -66.40
CA TRP A 68 5.57 53.91 -65.31
C TRP A 68 6.33 53.37 -64.09
N SER A 69 5.88 53.74 -62.89
CA SER A 69 6.41 53.17 -61.65
C SER A 69 6.00 51.70 -61.56
N MET A 70 6.98 50.81 -61.44
CA MET A 70 6.75 49.38 -61.27
C MET A 70 6.17 49.08 -59.87
N SER A 71 5.43 47.99 -59.75
CA SER A 71 4.90 47.55 -58.45
C SER A 71 6.03 47.26 -57.46
N PRO A 72 5.93 47.73 -56.21
CA PRO A 72 6.84 47.30 -55.16
C PRO A 72 6.57 45.84 -54.76
N ASP A 73 7.46 44.94 -55.17
CA ASP A 73 7.38 43.51 -54.84
C ASP A 73 7.82 43.26 -53.38
N GLY A 74 6.87 43.20 -52.45
CA GLY A 74 7.12 42.69 -51.09
C GLY A 74 6.30 43.35 -49.98
N SER A 75 5.66 42.52 -49.16
CA SER A 75 4.86 42.94 -48.00
C SER A 75 5.72 43.38 -46.82
N GLY A 76 5.76 44.69 -46.55
CA GLY A 76 6.38 45.26 -45.36
C GLY A 76 5.81 46.63 -45.01
N GLU A 77 4.73 46.68 -44.24
CA GLU A 77 4.17 47.95 -43.74
C GLU A 77 5.19 48.66 -42.84
N GLY A 78 5.60 49.87 -43.24
CA GLY A 78 6.45 50.76 -42.42
C GLY A 78 7.92 50.91 -42.85
N LEU A 79 8.41 50.15 -43.83
CA LEU A 79 9.78 50.30 -44.37
C LEU A 79 9.82 51.08 -45.69
N PRO A 80 10.90 51.84 -45.97
CA PRO A 80 11.05 52.58 -47.21
C PRO A 80 11.33 51.61 -48.36
N ILE A 81 10.56 51.66 -49.44
CA ILE A 81 10.62 50.66 -50.50
C ILE A 81 11.57 51.11 -51.61
N HIS A 82 12.53 50.27 -51.97
CA HIS A 82 13.48 50.51 -53.06
C HIS A 82 12.93 49.99 -54.39
N CYS A 83 12.87 50.85 -55.39
CA CYS A 83 12.32 50.55 -56.71
C CYS A 83 13.30 51.00 -57.81
N SER A 84 13.18 50.44 -59.01
CA SER A 84 13.85 50.97 -60.20
C SER A 84 12.92 51.02 -61.42
N VAL A 85 13.24 51.90 -62.36
CA VAL A 85 12.64 51.95 -63.70
C VAL A 85 13.74 52.07 -64.75
N GLN A 86 13.55 51.47 -65.92
CA GLN A 86 14.55 51.45 -66.99
C GLN A 86 14.10 52.28 -68.20
N PHE A 87 14.87 53.32 -68.49
CA PHE A 87 14.71 54.14 -69.69
C PHE A 87 15.52 53.52 -70.83
N HIS A 88 14.82 53.13 -71.91
CA HIS A 88 15.43 52.52 -73.07
C HIS A 88 16.21 53.55 -73.88
N ALA A 89 17.41 53.17 -74.33
CA ALA A 89 18.37 54.03 -75.03
C ALA A 89 17.76 54.89 -76.16
N TYR A 90 16.83 54.32 -76.93
CA TYR A 90 16.17 54.99 -78.06
C TYR A 90 15.35 56.23 -77.66
N TYR A 91 14.83 56.28 -76.43
CA TYR A 91 14.03 57.39 -75.91
C TYR A 91 14.83 58.35 -75.03
N LEU A 92 16.15 58.19 -74.94
CA LEU A 92 16.99 59.08 -74.15
C LEU A 92 17.34 60.37 -74.92
N PRO A 93 17.70 61.45 -74.20
CA PRO A 93 18.32 62.61 -74.80
C PRO A 93 19.54 62.30 -75.66
N ARG A 94 19.73 63.08 -76.72
CA ARG A 94 20.99 63.08 -77.47
C ARG A 94 22.13 63.64 -76.61
N PRO A 95 23.38 63.18 -76.81
CA PRO A 95 24.53 63.73 -76.10
C PRO A 95 24.66 65.25 -76.28
N GLY A 96 25.07 65.93 -75.21
CA GLY A 96 25.25 67.38 -75.19
C GLY A 96 25.20 67.98 -73.78
N GLU A 97 25.36 69.30 -73.72
CA GLU A 97 25.47 70.08 -72.46
C GLU A 97 24.12 70.28 -71.74
N GLN A 98 23.00 69.93 -72.38
CA GLN A 98 21.68 70.05 -71.78
C GLN A 98 21.57 69.15 -70.54
N GLN A 99 21.29 69.77 -69.39
CA GLN A 99 21.04 69.05 -68.15
C GLN A 99 19.59 68.55 -68.08
N TYR A 100 19.45 67.34 -67.54
CA TYR A 100 18.20 66.65 -67.30
C TYR A 100 18.12 66.22 -65.83
N GLN A 101 16.91 65.93 -65.36
CA GLN A 101 16.64 65.39 -64.03
C GLN A 101 15.46 64.40 -64.09
N PHE A 102 15.49 63.40 -63.22
CA PHE A 102 14.32 62.56 -62.97
C PHE A 102 13.33 63.31 -62.09
N ARG A 103 12.02 63.12 -62.35
CA ARG A 103 10.93 63.64 -61.53
C ARG A 103 9.86 62.56 -61.36
N TYR A 104 9.45 62.28 -60.11
CA TYR A 104 8.37 61.34 -59.80
C TYR A 104 7.03 62.09 -59.75
N VAL A 105 6.04 61.57 -60.46
CA VAL A 105 4.69 62.13 -60.59
C VAL A 105 3.69 61.11 -60.07
N ASP A 106 2.81 61.53 -59.16
CA ASP A 106 1.74 60.68 -58.65
C ASP A 106 0.53 60.62 -59.61
N SER A 107 -0.35 59.66 -59.36
CA SER A 107 -1.62 59.44 -60.06
C SER A 107 -2.61 60.63 -60.03
N HIS A 108 -2.39 61.64 -59.19
CA HIS A 108 -3.13 62.91 -59.17
C HIS A 108 -2.43 64.03 -59.96
N GLY A 109 -1.28 63.75 -60.58
CA GLY A 109 -0.45 64.71 -61.33
C GLY A 109 0.47 65.55 -60.45
N GLY A 110 0.64 65.21 -59.18
CA GLY A 110 1.50 65.91 -58.22
C GLY A 110 2.96 65.47 -58.32
N LEU A 111 3.88 66.43 -58.33
CA LEU A 111 5.32 66.18 -58.25
C LEU A 111 5.70 65.73 -56.83
N ARG A 112 6.24 64.52 -56.66
CA ARG A 112 6.59 63.93 -55.36
C ARG A 112 8.08 63.75 -55.12
N GLY A 113 8.94 63.91 -56.12
CA GLY A 113 10.39 63.83 -55.95
C GLY A 113 11.14 64.31 -57.19
N GLN A 114 12.39 64.74 -57.01
CA GLN A 114 13.28 65.12 -58.11
C GLN A 114 14.73 64.74 -57.81
N SER A 115 15.50 64.38 -58.84
CA SER A 115 16.93 64.04 -58.72
C SER A 115 17.84 65.27 -58.75
N SER A 116 19.14 65.05 -58.49
CA SER A 116 20.19 65.95 -58.97
C SER A 116 20.20 66.02 -60.51
N PRO A 117 20.64 67.13 -61.11
CA PRO A 117 20.84 67.22 -62.55
C PRO A 117 21.95 66.28 -63.05
N PHE A 118 21.82 65.81 -64.29
CA PHE A 118 22.80 64.99 -65.00
C PHE A 118 22.82 65.31 -66.50
N THR A 119 23.90 64.96 -67.18
CA THR A 119 24.05 65.08 -68.65
C THR A 119 24.15 63.72 -69.33
N PHE A 120 24.28 63.73 -70.67
CA PHE A 120 24.59 62.54 -71.45
C PHE A 120 25.90 62.78 -72.22
N SER A 121 26.98 62.08 -71.84
CA SER A 121 28.32 62.24 -72.43
C SER A 121 29.12 60.94 -72.42
N GLU A 122 30.10 60.83 -73.32
CA GLU A 122 30.97 59.65 -73.42
C GLU A 122 32.10 59.68 -72.35
N PRO A 123 32.60 58.52 -71.88
CA PRO A 123 33.68 58.46 -70.89
C PRO A 123 35.05 58.86 -71.46
N LEU A 124 35.90 59.47 -70.64
CA LEU A 124 37.29 59.78 -70.96
C LEU A 124 38.22 58.58 -70.68
N PRO A 125 39.23 58.31 -71.53
CA PRO A 125 40.29 57.34 -71.24
C PRO A 125 41.16 57.77 -70.04
N MET A 126 41.69 56.79 -69.29
CA MET A 126 42.51 57.01 -68.08
C MET A 126 44.02 57.02 -68.40
N ASP A 127 44.77 57.96 -67.81
CA ASP A 127 46.23 58.03 -67.93
C ASP A 127 46.99 56.98 -67.08
N ASP A 128 48.17 56.60 -67.58
CA ASP A 128 48.86 55.33 -67.24
C ASP A 128 50.10 55.47 -66.34
N LEU A 129 50.36 56.67 -65.80
CA LEU A 129 51.51 56.96 -64.94
C LEU A 129 51.07 57.41 -63.53
N VAL A 130 51.79 56.95 -62.50
CA VAL A 130 51.57 57.31 -61.10
C VAL A 130 52.90 57.67 -60.48
N THR A 131 52.99 58.85 -59.87
CA THR A 131 54.15 59.28 -59.08
C THR A 131 53.97 58.86 -57.63
N LEU A 132 54.94 58.15 -57.06
CA LEU A 132 55.05 57.95 -55.62
C LEU A 132 56.14 58.84 -55.05
N GLU A 133 55.87 59.40 -53.88
CA GLU A 133 56.88 60.05 -53.03
C GLU A 133 57.59 58.94 -52.23
N ALA A 134 58.93 58.99 -52.16
CA ALA A 134 59.71 57.99 -51.45
C ALA A 134 59.99 58.48 -50.01
N ASP A 135 59.45 57.77 -49.02
CA ASP A 135 59.63 58.07 -47.59
C ASP A 135 61.02 57.70 -47.05
N GLU A 136 62.10 58.19 -47.69
CA GLU A 136 63.43 58.25 -47.07
C GLU A 136 63.89 59.71 -46.91
N ALA A 137 64.18 60.07 -45.65
CA ALA A 137 64.43 61.46 -45.27
C ALA A 137 65.63 62.07 -46.00
N HIS A 138 65.39 63.23 -46.62
CA HIS A 138 66.36 64.19 -47.16
C HIS A 138 66.87 64.00 -48.61
N MET A 139 66.11 63.34 -49.49
CA MET A 139 66.23 63.55 -50.95
C MET A 139 64.85 63.67 -51.61
N ASP A 140 64.55 64.85 -52.14
CA ASP A 140 63.30 65.16 -52.86
C ASP A 140 63.36 64.61 -54.31
N MET A 141 63.39 63.28 -54.44
CA MET A 141 63.43 62.56 -55.72
C MET A 141 62.10 61.84 -55.98
N LEU A 142 61.34 62.36 -56.94
CA LEU A 142 60.15 61.71 -57.50
C LEU A 142 60.55 60.42 -58.23
N LEU A 143 60.29 59.26 -57.61
CA LEU A 143 60.51 57.97 -58.24
C LEU A 143 59.32 57.62 -59.15
N VAL A 144 59.48 57.88 -60.45
CA VAL A 144 58.50 57.49 -61.48
C VAL A 144 58.63 55.99 -61.75
N VAL A 145 58.00 55.17 -60.92
CA VAL A 145 57.85 53.73 -61.16
C VAL A 145 56.64 53.48 -62.07
N PRO A 146 56.71 52.57 -63.05
CA PRO A 146 55.53 52.17 -63.82
C PRO A 146 54.42 51.69 -62.89
N LYS A 147 53.19 52.18 -63.12
CA LYS A 147 51.98 51.90 -62.32
C LYS A 147 51.80 50.39 -62.04
N ALA A 148 52.16 49.54 -62.99
CA ALA A 148 52.17 48.08 -62.86
C ALA A 148 53.00 47.57 -61.67
N THR A 149 54.18 48.14 -61.39
CA THR A 149 55.06 47.69 -60.29
C THR A 149 54.56 48.12 -58.91
N VAL A 150 53.94 49.30 -58.82
CA VAL A 150 53.26 49.75 -57.59
C VAL A 150 52.07 48.84 -57.29
N LEU A 151 51.26 48.54 -58.30
CA LEU A 151 50.13 47.61 -58.18
C LEU A 151 50.59 46.18 -57.87
N GLN A 152 51.74 45.74 -58.40
CA GLN A 152 52.36 44.44 -58.09
C GLN A 152 52.71 44.33 -56.59
N HIS A 153 53.41 45.34 -56.04
CA HIS A 153 53.77 45.32 -54.62
C HIS A 153 52.54 45.43 -53.69
N GLN A 154 51.59 46.31 -54.00
CA GLN A 154 50.32 46.41 -53.27
C GLN A 154 49.51 45.10 -53.32
N LEU A 155 49.56 44.37 -54.44
CA LEU A 155 48.94 43.06 -54.59
C LEU A 155 49.65 42.01 -53.74
N GLU A 156 50.98 42.01 -53.67
CA GLU A 156 51.78 41.10 -52.84
C GLU A 156 51.54 41.35 -51.33
N ASP A 157 51.52 42.61 -50.89
CA ASP A 157 51.17 42.98 -49.52
C ASP A 157 49.74 42.55 -49.16
N SER A 158 48.78 42.84 -50.04
CA SER A 158 47.37 42.42 -49.89
C SER A 158 47.23 40.89 -49.83
N GLN A 159 48.07 40.16 -50.57
CA GLN A 159 48.12 38.69 -50.50
C GLN A 159 48.72 38.19 -49.20
N GLN A 160 49.77 38.84 -48.69
CA GLN A 160 50.38 38.50 -47.40
C GLN A 160 49.43 38.78 -46.22
N GLU A 161 48.73 39.91 -46.24
CA GLU A 161 47.69 40.25 -45.26
C GLU A 161 46.52 39.26 -45.32
N ARG A 162 46.02 38.95 -46.51
CA ARG A 162 44.98 37.91 -46.69
C ARG A 162 45.44 36.55 -46.13
N ASN A 163 46.71 36.20 -46.27
CA ASN A 163 47.28 34.95 -45.74
C ASN A 163 47.54 34.97 -44.23
N SER A 164 47.73 36.14 -43.59
CA SER A 164 47.76 36.26 -42.13
C SER A 164 46.35 36.24 -41.54
N LEU A 165 45.42 37.00 -42.12
CA LEU A 165 44.00 37.00 -41.76
C LEU A 165 43.37 35.61 -41.90
N MET A 166 43.70 34.85 -42.95
CA MET A 166 43.22 33.46 -43.11
C MET A 166 43.69 32.54 -41.97
N ARG A 167 44.92 32.69 -41.49
CA ARG A 167 45.43 31.90 -40.35
C ARG A 167 44.70 32.26 -39.05
N VAL A 168 44.54 33.55 -38.77
CA VAL A 168 43.77 34.02 -37.59
C VAL A 168 42.31 33.56 -37.68
N LYS A 169 41.69 33.61 -38.87
CA LYS A 169 40.33 33.10 -39.09
C LYS A 169 40.23 31.61 -38.74
N LEU A 170 41.14 30.78 -39.22
CA LEU A 170 41.13 29.34 -38.93
C LEU A 170 41.32 29.05 -37.43
N GLN A 171 42.20 29.80 -36.75
CA GLN A 171 42.37 29.70 -35.29
C GLN A 171 41.10 30.10 -34.53
N LEU A 172 40.44 31.19 -34.93
CA LEU A 172 39.15 31.59 -34.33
C LEU A 172 38.02 30.59 -34.64
N GLU A 173 38.03 29.94 -35.81
CA GLU A 173 37.08 28.86 -36.13
C GLU A 173 37.29 27.61 -35.27
N GLU A 174 38.54 27.26 -34.94
CA GLU A 174 38.91 26.22 -33.99
C GLU A 174 38.48 26.57 -32.56
N GLU A 175 38.84 27.77 -32.06
CA GLU A 175 38.43 28.26 -30.73
C GLU A 175 36.90 28.32 -30.57
N VAL A 176 36.17 28.76 -31.60
CA VAL A 176 34.70 28.74 -31.60
C VAL A 176 34.14 27.31 -31.62
N GLY A 177 34.83 26.35 -32.25
CA GLY A 177 34.51 24.93 -32.18
C GLY A 177 34.65 24.39 -30.77
N ASP A 178 35.78 24.64 -30.12
CA ASP A 178 36.06 24.20 -28.75
C ASP A 178 35.11 24.85 -27.72
N LEU A 179 34.80 26.13 -27.87
CA LEU A 179 33.82 26.81 -27.03
C LEU A 179 32.40 26.23 -27.19
N LYS A 180 31.98 25.88 -28.42
CA LYS A 180 30.69 25.19 -28.66
C LYS A 180 30.66 23.82 -28.00
N ASN A 181 31.70 23.00 -28.21
CA ASN A 181 31.84 21.70 -27.56
C ASN A 181 31.80 21.83 -26.03
N LYS A 182 32.41 22.89 -25.48
CA LYS A 182 32.41 23.14 -24.04
C LYS A 182 31.04 23.58 -23.51
N ILE A 183 30.30 24.38 -24.27
CA ILE A 183 28.92 24.76 -23.95
C ILE A 183 28.03 23.51 -23.93
N GLU A 184 28.08 22.67 -24.97
CA GLU A 184 27.28 21.44 -25.05
C GLU A 184 27.57 20.48 -23.89
N GLN A 185 28.84 20.29 -23.52
CA GLN A 185 29.23 19.53 -22.32
C GLN A 185 28.63 20.13 -21.03
N LEU A 186 28.69 21.45 -20.87
CA LEU A 186 28.13 22.13 -19.70
C LEU A 186 26.60 22.00 -19.66
N GLU A 187 25.92 22.13 -20.79
CA GLU A 187 24.47 21.93 -20.92
C GLU A 187 24.04 20.49 -20.62
N GLU A 188 24.81 19.48 -21.05
CA GLU A 188 24.58 18.08 -20.66
C GLU A 188 24.75 17.89 -19.15
N THR A 189 25.85 18.39 -18.55
CA THR A 189 26.03 18.29 -17.09
C THR A 189 24.98 19.07 -16.29
N LEU A 190 24.44 20.16 -16.84
CA LEU A 190 23.32 20.89 -16.25
C LEU A 190 22.02 20.10 -16.37
N ARG A 191 21.80 19.37 -17.47
CA ARG A 191 20.63 18.49 -17.64
C ARG A 191 20.69 17.29 -16.71
N THR A 192 21.84 16.63 -16.57
CA THR A 192 21.98 15.48 -15.66
C THR A 192 21.82 15.89 -14.20
N THR A 193 22.51 16.95 -13.75
CA THR A 193 22.39 17.45 -12.36
C THR A 193 20.98 17.94 -12.02
N LYS A 194 20.26 18.56 -12.96
CA LYS A 194 18.82 18.89 -12.77
C LYS A 194 17.94 17.65 -12.65
N ALA A 195 18.19 16.62 -13.45
CA ALA A 195 17.44 15.36 -13.37
C ALA A 195 17.73 14.59 -12.07
N GLU A 196 18.97 14.62 -11.59
CA GLU A 196 19.36 14.08 -10.28
C GLU A 196 18.74 14.86 -9.13
N HIS A 197 18.73 16.20 -9.19
CA HIS A 197 18.06 17.03 -8.20
C HIS A 197 16.55 16.75 -8.15
N GLY A 198 15.87 16.63 -9.30
CA GLY A 198 14.46 16.27 -9.37
C GLY A 198 14.16 14.93 -8.69
N LYS A 199 14.95 13.88 -8.98
CA LYS A 199 14.82 12.57 -8.31
C LYS A 199 15.06 12.65 -6.79
N LEU A 200 16.01 13.46 -6.36
CA LEU A 200 16.30 13.63 -4.93
C LEU A 200 15.20 14.43 -4.22
N THR A 201 14.56 15.38 -4.91
CA THR A 201 13.38 16.10 -4.40
C THR A 201 12.17 15.16 -4.28
N GLU A 202 11.89 14.35 -5.30
CA GLU A 202 10.84 13.32 -5.27
C GLU A 202 11.05 12.33 -4.11
N GLN A 203 12.27 11.83 -3.93
CA GLN A 203 12.63 10.99 -2.77
C GLN A 203 12.46 11.71 -1.43
N TYR A 204 12.74 13.01 -1.35
CA TYR A 204 12.53 13.79 -0.13
C TYR A 204 11.04 14.00 0.16
N GLU A 205 10.21 14.22 -0.86
CA GLU A 205 8.76 14.33 -0.73
C GLU A 205 8.13 12.99 -0.30
N ASP A 206 8.54 11.86 -0.89
CA ASP A 206 8.13 10.51 -0.48
C ASP A 206 8.53 10.20 0.98
N ILE A 207 9.78 10.48 1.35
CA ILE A 207 10.27 10.29 2.73
C ILE A 207 9.50 11.20 3.68
N SER A 208 9.27 12.47 3.33
CA SER A 208 8.50 13.39 4.17
C SER A 208 7.05 12.95 4.34
N ALA A 209 6.41 12.45 3.28
CA ALA A 209 5.05 11.91 3.33
C ALA A 209 4.97 10.67 4.23
N SER A 210 5.91 9.73 4.11
CA SER A 210 5.99 8.57 5.00
C SER A 210 6.29 8.96 6.46
N GLU A 211 7.14 9.98 6.70
CA GLU A 211 7.39 10.50 8.04
C GLU A 211 6.12 11.10 8.66
N THR A 212 5.33 11.84 7.88
CA THR A 212 4.04 12.36 8.36
C THR A 212 3.03 11.24 8.65
N ALA A 213 2.93 10.22 7.81
CA ALA A 213 2.04 9.09 8.03
C ALA A 213 2.42 8.29 9.31
N VAL A 214 3.71 7.96 9.48
CA VAL A 214 4.21 7.27 10.68
C VAL A 214 4.02 8.12 11.94
N ARG A 215 4.11 9.46 11.82
CA ARG A 215 3.83 10.39 12.91
C ARG A 215 2.35 10.37 13.32
N GLU A 216 1.44 10.36 12.35
CA GLU A 216 0.00 10.25 12.59
C GLU A 216 -0.39 8.89 13.19
N GLU A 217 0.20 7.78 12.72
CA GLU A 217 0.02 6.45 13.30
C GLU A 217 0.52 6.38 14.75
N ARG A 218 1.72 6.90 15.02
CA ARG A 218 2.27 7.01 16.38
C ARG A 218 1.35 7.82 17.29
N ASP A 219 0.84 8.95 16.81
CA ASP A 219 -0.03 9.81 17.60
C ASP A 219 -1.37 9.12 17.85
N ALA A 220 -1.95 8.41 16.87
CA ALA A 220 -3.15 7.59 17.06
C ALA A 220 -2.95 6.45 18.08
N LEU A 221 -1.82 5.73 18.01
CA LEU A 221 -1.45 4.71 18.99
C LEU A 221 -1.24 5.30 20.39
N SER A 222 -0.66 6.51 20.49
CA SER A 222 -0.51 7.20 21.78
C SER A 222 -1.84 7.61 22.40
N HIS A 223 -2.85 7.96 21.59
CA HIS A 223 -4.21 8.21 22.08
C HIS A 223 -4.87 6.90 22.55
N GLN A 224 -4.77 5.80 21.77
CA GLN A 224 -5.27 4.48 22.20
C GLN A 224 -4.60 4.02 23.51
N GLN A 225 -3.30 4.24 23.66
CA GLN A 225 -2.59 3.92 24.91
C GLN A 225 -3.12 4.76 26.09
N ALA A 226 -3.39 6.05 25.88
CA ALA A 226 -3.98 6.91 26.91
C ALA A 226 -5.39 6.44 27.31
N ASP A 227 -6.24 6.07 26.34
CA ASP A 227 -7.58 5.52 26.58
C ASP A 227 -7.52 4.19 27.34
N HIS A 228 -6.58 3.29 26.98
CA HIS A 228 -6.37 2.04 27.69
C HIS A 228 -5.87 2.26 29.13
N VAL A 229 -4.97 3.22 29.37
CA VAL A 229 -4.52 3.59 30.72
C VAL A 229 -5.66 4.19 31.53
N ALA A 230 -6.47 5.08 30.97
CA ALA A 230 -7.65 5.62 31.63
C ALA A 230 -8.63 4.51 32.01
N ARG A 231 -8.87 3.55 31.11
CA ARG A 231 -9.74 2.40 31.38
C ARG A 231 -9.18 1.45 32.44
N ILE A 232 -7.86 1.29 32.55
CA ILE A 232 -7.23 0.54 33.64
C ILE A 232 -7.47 1.25 34.98
N LEU A 233 -7.27 2.57 35.05
CA LEU A 233 -7.50 3.36 36.27
C LEU A 233 -8.96 3.29 36.74
N GLU A 234 -9.94 3.36 35.82
CA GLU A 234 -11.36 3.14 36.15
C GLU A 234 -11.61 1.76 36.78
N LEU A 235 -11.00 0.71 36.21
CA LEU A 235 -11.15 -0.66 36.71
C LEU A 235 -10.42 -0.88 38.04
N GLU A 236 -9.29 -0.20 38.27
CA GLU A 236 -8.58 -0.20 39.55
C GLU A 236 -9.43 0.47 40.65
N GLU A 237 -10.10 1.59 40.35
CA GLU A 237 -11.04 2.25 41.26
C GLU A 237 -12.26 1.35 41.57
N ASP A 238 -12.86 0.72 40.54
CA ASP A 238 -13.96 -0.25 40.72
C ASP A 238 -13.54 -1.44 41.60
N VAL A 239 -12.32 -1.98 41.40
CA VAL A 239 -11.76 -3.07 42.22
C VAL A 239 -11.49 -2.61 43.66
N GLN A 240 -11.02 -1.38 43.86
CA GLN A 240 -10.82 -0.83 45.20
C GLN A 240 -12.16 -0.66 45.94
N VAL A 241 -13.17 -0.10 45.29
CA VAL A 241 -14.54 0.05 45.82
C VAL A 241 -15.19 -1.32 46.08
N PHE A 242 -14.94 -2.33 45.25
CA PHE A 242 -15.41 -3.69 45.50
C PHE A 242 -14.70 -4.31 46.71
N SER A 243 -13.39 -4.09 46.84
CA SER A 243 -12.58 -4.60 47.96
C SER A 243 -13.04 -4.02 49.30
N GLU A 244 -13.34 -2.72 49.35
CA GLU A 244 -13.92 -2.06 50.54
C GLU A 244 -15.28 -2.70 50.91
N LYS A 245 -16.17 -2.89 49.94
CA LYS A 245 -17.47 -3.57 50.15
C LYS A 245 -17.32 -5.01 50.63
N VAL A 246 -16.30 -5.75 50.16
CA VAL A 246 -16.01 -7.10 50.64
C VAL A 246 -15.61 -7.06 52.12
N LEU A 247 -14.70 -6.15 52.50
CA LEU A 247 -14.30 -5.96 53.91
C LEU A 247 -15.48 -5.60 54.82
N GLU A 248 -16.35 -4.67 54.40
CA GLU A 248 -17.60 -4.35 55.14
C GLU A 248 -18.46 -5.60 55.39
N LYS A 249 -18.57 -6.49 54.39
CA LYS A 249 -19.34 -7.74 54.51
C LYS A 249 -18.64 -8.80 55.34
N GLU A 250 -17.31 -8.87 55.34
CA GLU A 250 -16.56 -9.71 56.28
C GLU A 250 -16.72 -9.23 57.74
N GLU A 251 -16.78 -7.91 57.97
CA GLU A 251 -17.09 -7.34 59.29
C GLU A 251 -18.55 -7.57 59.72
N GLU A 252 -19.53 -7.43 58.82
CA GLU A 252 -20.93 -7.82 59.08
C GLU A 252 -21.03 -9.31 59.45
N LEU A 253 -20.37 -10.17 58.68
CA LEU A 253 -20.35 -11.62 58.88
C LEU A 253 -19.65 -11.98 60.20
N SER A 254 -18.60 -11.26 60.60
CA SER A 254 -17.94 -11.41 61.90
C SER A 254 -18.83 -10.97 63.07
N ARG A 255 -19.56 -9.86 62.92
CA ARG A 255 -20.59 -9.42 63.89
C ARG A 255 -21.72 -10.44 64.03
N LEU A 256 -22.16 -11.05 62.93
CA LEU A 256 -23.16 -12.12 62.93
C LEU A 256 -22.63 -13.40 63.59
N LYS A 257 -21.39 -13.83 63.29
CA LYS A 257 -20.71 -14.96 63.97
C LYS A 257 -20.68 -14.77 65.49
N HIS A 258 -20.28 -13.59 65.99
CA HIS A 258 -20.31 -13.29 67.42
C HIS A 258 -21.72 -13.35 68.02
N LYS A 259 -22.74 -12.89 67.28
CA LYS A 259 -24.13 -12.96 67.73
C LYS A 259 -24.65 -14.39 67.78
N VAL A 260 -24.29 -15.24 66.81
CA VAL A 260 -24.59 -16.68 66.81
C VAL A 260 -23.94 -17.36 68.02
N ALA A 261 -22.64 -17.20 68.23
CA ALA A 261 -21.93 -17.77 69.39
C ALA A 261 -22.54 -17.32 70.73
N SER A 262 -22.97 -16.05 70.85
CA SER A 262 -23.66 -15.55 72.04
C SER A 262 -25.04 -16.21 72.26
N LEU A 263 -25.77 -16.51 71.19
CA LEU A 263 -27.05 -17.22 71.26
C LEU A 263 -26.85 -18.71 71.55
N GLU A 264 -25.81 -19.34 71.03
CA GLU A 264 -25.43 -20.73 71.32
C GLU A 264 -25.07 -20.89 72.80
N LEU A 265 -24.25 -20.01 73.37
CA LEU A 265 -23.93 -20.02 74.80
C LEU A 265 -25.18 -19.81 75.68
N LYS A 266 -26.12 -18.96 75.27
CA LYS A 266 -27.41 -18.79 75.97
C LYS A 266 -28.29 -20.04 75.87
N LYS A 267 -28.33 -20.68 74.70
CA LYS A 267 -29.06 -21.95 74.49
C LYS A 267 -28.46 -23.06 75.35
N GLU A 268 -27.14 -23.16 75.42
CA GLU A 268 -26.45 -24.13 76.29
C GLU A 268 -26.77 -23.87 77.76
N LYS A 269 -26.69 -22.62 78.23
CA LYS A 269 -27.04 -22.26 79.61
C LYS A 269 -28.51 -22.57 79.95
N LEU A 270 -29.44 -22.29 79.04
CA LEU A 270 -30.87 -22.64 79.21
C LEU A 270 -31.09 -24.15 79.22
N ASN A 271 -30.34 -24.91 78.42
CA ASN A 271 -30.38 -26.36 78.41
C ASN A 271 -29.81 -26.96 79.71
N GLU A 272 -28.75 -26.37 80.26
CA GLU A 272 -28.18 -26.74 81.55
C GLU A 272 -29.16 -26.47 82.70
N GLN A 273 -29.86 -25.32 82.67
CA GLN A 273 -30.95 -25.02 83.60
C GLN A 273 -32.11 -26.01 83.46
N LEU A 274 -32.54 -26.33 82.23
CA LEU A 274 -33.61 -27.30 81.99
C LEU A 274 -33.24 -28.71 82.50
N LYS A 275 -31.99 -29.15 82.33
CA LYS A 275 -31.50 -30.40 82.93
C LYS A 275 -31.56 -30.35 84.46
N HIS A 276 -31.11 -29.26 85.08
CA HIS A 276 -31.11 -29.10 86.53
C HIS A 276 -32.54 -29.16 87.10
N GLU A 277 -33.47 -28.37 86.55
CA GLU A 277 -34.90 -28.38 86.89
C GLU A 277 -35.53 -29.77 86.67
N SER A 278 -35.15 -30.48 85.60
CA SER A 278 -35.62 -31.85 85.36
C SER A 278 -35.10 -32.87 86.39
N ALA A 279 -33.86 -32.69 86.87
CA ALA A 279 -33.27 -33.54 87.90
C ALA A 279 -33.88 -33.24 89.28
N GLU A 280 -34.13 -31.97 89.60
CA GLU A 280 -34.89 -31.58 90.80
C GLU A 280 -36.32 -32.13 90.75
N LYS A 281 -37.00 -32.05 89.60
CA LYS A 281 -38.33 -32.64 89.42
C LYS A 281 -38.35 -34.15 89.69
N GLU A 282 -37.39 -34.92 89.19
CA GLU A 282 -37.30 -36.36 89.50
C GLU A 282 -36.94 -36.62 90.97
N GLN A 283 -36.12 -35.77 91.62
CA GLN A 283 -35.89 -35.84 93.06
C GLN A 283 -37.18 -35.58 93.88
N TYR A 284 -37.95 -34.54 93.53
CA TYR A 284 -39.24 -34.24 94.17
C TYR A 284 -40.25 -35.37 93.94
N LYS A 285 -40.27 -35.97 92.74
CA LYS A 285 -41.11 -37.13 92.44
C LYS A 285 -40.75 -38.34 93.31
N HIS A 286 -39.47 -38.67 93.44
CA HIS A 286 -39.03 -39.75 94.35
C HIS A 286 -39.32 -39.44 95.82
N ALA A 287 -39.20 -38.18 96.26
CA ALA A 287 -39.58 -37.77 97.61
C ALA A 287 -41.09 -37.92 97.85
N LEU A 288 -41.92 -37.59 96.86
CA LEU A 288 -43.37 -37.79 96.89
C LEU A 288 -43.71 -39.29 96.93
N GLU A 289 -43.11 -40.11 96.06
CA GLU A 289 -43.28 -41.58 96.06
C GLU A 289 -42.91 -42.21 97.42
N ALA A 290 -41.84 -41.73 98.06
CA ALA A 290 -41.43 -42.17 99.40
C ALA A 290 -42.44 -41.76 100.48
N SER A 291 -42.93 -40.52 100.45
CA SER A 291 -43.95 -40.01 101.39
C SER A 291 -45.31 -40.70 101.20
N GLU A 292 -45.70 -41.01 99.97
CA GLU A 292 -46.86 -41.85 99.68
C GLU A 292 -46.67 -43.27 100.21
N GLN A 293 -45.47 -43.86 100.06
CA GLN A 293 -45.18 -45.20 100.57
C GLN A 293 -45.19 -45.23 102.10
N GLU A 294 -44.72 -44.18 102.77
CA GLU A 294 -44.83 -44.00 104.21
C GLU A 294 -46.29 -43.82 104.65
N SER A 295 -47.06 -42.98 103.96
CA SER A 295 -48.50 -42.83 104.18
C SER A 295 -49.23 -44.16 104.02
N ARG A 296 -48.89 -44.98 103.03
CA ARG A 296 -49.42 -46.35 102.85
C ARG A 296 -49.03 -47.29 104.00
N LYS A 297 -47.84 -47.16 104.60
CA LYS A 297 -47.46 -47.91 105.82
C LYS A 297 -48.31 -47.47 107.01
N LEU A 298 -48.41 -46.17 107.26
CA LEU A 298 -49.23 -45.60 108.33
C LEU A 298 -50.71 -45.95 108.17
N CYS A 299 -51.25 -46.00 106.94
CA CYS A 299 -52.60 -46.50 106.70
C CYS A 299 -52.79 -47.97 107.10
N ARG A 300 -51.81 -48.85 106.81
CA ARG A 300 -51.84 -50.26 107.24
C ARG A 300 -51.72 -50.39 108.74
N GLU A 301 -50.85 -49.60 109.38
CA GLU A 301 -50.73 -49.55 110.85
C GLU A 301 -52.02 -49.05 111.51
N LEU A 302 -52.68 -48.04 110.93
CA LEU A 302 -54.00 -47.59 111.36
C LEU A 302 -55.09 -48.64 111.12
N GLU A 303 -55.00 -49.45 110.06
CA GLU A 303 -55.92 -50.56 109.81
C GLU A 303 -55.71 -51.73 110.78
N ASP A 304 -54.46 -52.01 111.18
CA ASP A 304 -54.11 -52.99 112.21
C ASP A 304 -54.50 -52.51 113.62
N ILE A 305 -54.29 -51.23 113.93
CA ILE A 305 -54.83 -50.62 115.16
C ILE A 305 -56.37 -50.66 115.14
N LYS A 306 -57.03 -50.46 113.99
CA LYS A 306 -58.49 -50.61 113.84
C LYS A 306 -58.97 -52.07 113.87
N SER A 307 -58.17 -53.06 113.48
CA SER A 307 -58.55 -54.47 113.62
C SER A 307 -58.44 -54.88 115.08
N ARG A 308 -57.33 -54.53 115.76
CA ARG A 308 -57.13 -54.71 117.20
C ARG A 308 -58.14 -53.95 118.04
N LEU A 309 -58.54 -52.73 117.63
CA LEU A 309 -59.64 -52.00 118.27
C LEU A 309 -60.97 -52.71 118.04
N ARG A 310 -61.26 -53.23 116.83
CA ARG A 310 -62.46 -54.06 116.60
C ARG A 310 -62.45 -55.37 117.37
N GLU A 311 -61.28 -55.91 117.68
CA GLU A 311 -61.10 -57.09 118.51
C GLU A 311 -61.28 -56.76 120.01
N GLN A 312 -60.84 -55.58 120.45
CA GLN A 312 -61.24 -55.03 121.76
C GLN A 312 -62.72 -54.66 121.82
N ASP A 313 -63.31 -54.13 120.75
CA ASP A 313 -64.75 -53.84 120.66
C ASP A 313 -65.56 -55.14 120.67
N SER A 314 -65.04 -56.24 120.13
CA SER A 314 -65.70 -57.55 120.20
C SER A 314 -65.61 -58.18 121.60
N GLN A 315 -64.48 -58.02 122.30
CA GLN A 315 -64.34 -58.34 123.72
C GLN A 315 -65.25 -57.44 124.60
N THR A 316 -65.35 -56.16 124.25
CA THR A 316 -66.25 -55.20 124.90
C THR A 316 -67.71 -55.53 124.57
N HIS A 317 -68.02 -56.03 123.38
CA HIS A 317 -69.34 -56.56 123.02
C HIS A 317 -69.69 -57.82 123.79
N GLN A 318 -68.74 -58.74 124.04
CA GLN A 318 -68.98 -59.90 124.92
C GLN A 318 -69.29 -59.46 126.36
N LEU A 319 -68.59 -58.44 126.87
CA LEU A 319 -68.91 -57.81 128.15
C LEU A 319 -70.23 -57.00 128.11
N GLN A 320 -70.60 -56.43 126.96
CA GLN A 320 -71.88 -55.75 126.73
C GLN A 320 -73.04 -56.73 126.48
N GLU A 321 -72.82 -57.99 126.07
CA GLU A 321 -73.83 -59.05 126.06
C GLU A 321 -74.10 -59.58 127.47
N GLU A 322 -73.08 -59.62 128.33
CA GLU A 322 -73.24 -59.90 129.77
C GLU A 322 -74.00 -58.76 130.48
N LEU A 323 -73.73 -57.48 130.13
CA LEU A 323 -74.53 -56.34 130.59
C LEU A 323 -75.91 -56.25 129.90
N GLY A 324 -76.04 -56.70 128.65
CA GLY A 324 -77.28 -56.67 127.86
C GLY A 324 -78.40 -57.49 128.49
N LYS A 325 -78.06 -58.66 129.03
CA LYS A 325 -78.96 -59.50 129.86
C LYS A 325 -79.50 -58.78 131.11
N LEU A 326 -78.85 -57.70 131.55
CA LEU A 326 -79.30 -56.82 132.64
C LEU A 326 -79.90 -55.50 132.15
N GLN A 327 -79.74 -55.17 130.86
CA GLN A 327 -80.12 -53.89 130.27
C GLN A 327 -81.39 -53.96 129.38
N ASP A 328 -81.84 -55.17 128.99
CA ASP A 328 -83.19 -55.42 128.42
C ASP A 328 -84.35 -55.05 129.37
N ARG A 329 -84.04 -54.63 130.61
CA ARG A 329 -85.00 -54.09 131.59
C ARG A 329 -85.01 -52.57 131.70
N LEU A 330 -84.17 -51.85 130.95
CA LEU A 330 -84.02 -50.40 131.07
C LEU A 330 -83.91 -49.72 129.69
N MET A 331 -85.04 -49.15 129.24
CA MET A 331 -85.25 -48.36 128.01
C MET A 331 -85.37 -49.19 126.71
N ALA A 332 -86.53 -49.34 126.06
CA ALA A 332 -87.87 -48.77 126.29
C ALA A 332 -87.94 -47.23 126.40
N ALA A 333 -86.98 -46.51 125.82
CA ALA A 333 -87.06 -45.07 125.58
C ALA A 333 -86.26 -44.70 124.32
N GLN A 334 -86.86 -43.83 123.51
CA GLN A 334 -86.32 -43.24 122.28
C GLN A 334 -85.01 -42.46 122.55
N GLY A 335 -84.16 -42.13 121.58
CA GLY A 335 -84.29 -42.17 120.13
C GLY A 335 -83.55 -40.94 119.54
N GLY A 336 -82.89 -41.10 118.40
CA GLY A 336 -81.83 -40.16 117.97
C GLY A 336 -82.28 -38.83 117.35
N LYS A 337 -81.33 -37.88 117.36
CA LYS A 337 -81.20 -36.65 116.55
C LYS A 337 -79.76 -36.11 116.83
N LEU A 338 -79.04 -35.42 115.95
CA LEU A 338 -79.46 -34.44 114.94
C LEU A 338 -78.68 -34.57 113.61
N GLN A 339 -79.44 -34.54 112.52
CA GLN A 339 -78.96 -34.45 111.13
C GLN A 339 -79.06 -32.98 110.69
N VAL A 340 -78.21 -32.10 111.24
CA VAL A 340 -78.28 -30.63 111.00
C VAL A 340 -76.97 -30.07 110.43
N ASP A 341 -75.82 -30.46 110.97
CA ASP A 341 -74.52 -29.94 110.52
C ASP A 341 -74.19 -30.35 109.07
N ALA A 342 -74.64 -31.54 108.65
CA ALA A 342 -74.43 -32.08 107.31
C ALA A 342 -75.08 -31.29 106.16
N LEU A 343 -75.99 -30.35 106.44
CA LEU A 343 -76.64 -29.52 105.42
C LEU A 343 -75.98 -28.15 105.23
N TYR A 344 -75.34 -27.59 106.27
CA TYR A 344 -74.59 -26.33 106.13
C TYR A 344 -73.27 -26.52 105.37
N GLU A 345 -72.54 -27.61 105.64
CA GLU A 345 -71.30 -27.94 104.93
C GLU A 345 -71.53 -28.22 103.43
N LYS A 346 -72.71 -28.76 103.10
CA LYS A 346 -73.13 -29.04 101.73
C LYS A 346 -73.46 -27.77 100.94
N LEU A 347 -73.94 -26.72 101.60
CA LEU A 347 -74.17 -25.42 100.96
C LEU A 347 -72.84 -24.68 100.70
N ARG A 348 -71.91 -24.73 101.67
CA ARG A 348 -70.56 -24.15 101.56
C ARG A 348 -69.79 -24.74 100.37
N SER A 349 -69.70 -26.07 100.29
CA SER A 349 -68.99 -26.78 99.21
C SER A 349 -69.57 -26.53 97.82
N THR A 350 -70.89 -26.36 97.67
CA THR A 350 -71.48 -25.97 96.37
C THR A 350 -71.15 -24.54 95.94
N GLN A 351 -71.00 -23.60 96.88
CA GLN A 351 -70.63 -22.21 96.58
C GLN A 351 -69.15 -22.10 96.17
N ASP A 352 -68.28 -22.87 96.82
CA ASP A 352 -66.86 -22.93 96.47
C ASP A 352 -66.65 -23.60 95.10
N GLN A 353 -67.40 -24.66 94.77
CA GLN A 353 -67.41 -25.26 93.42
C GLN A 353 -67.88 -24.29 92.33
N LEU A 354 -68.94 -23.51 92.59
CA LEU A 354 -69.42 -22.51 91.62
C LEU A 354 -68.34 -21.45 91.36
N SER A 355 -67.70 -20.96 92.42
CA SER A 355 -66.64 -19.94 92.35
C SER A 355 -65.41 -20.45 91.57
N ALA A 356 -65.00 -21.69 91.82
CA ALA A 356 -63.93 -22.35 91.06
C ALA A 356 -64.30 -22.55 89.58
N SER A 357 -65.56 -22.88 89.27
CA SER A 357 -66.02 -23.01 87.88
C SER A 357 -66.01 -21.67 87.13
N GLN A 358 -66.35 -20.56 87.81
CA GLN A 358 -66.31 -19.22 87.22
C GLN A 358 -64.88 -18.77 86.93
N GLN A 359 -63.94 -18.99 87.85
CA GLN A 359 -62.52 -18.73 87.61
C GLN A 359 -61.98 -19.55 86.43
N LYS A 360 -62.38 -20.83 86.32
CA LYS A 360 -62.03 -21.68 85.17
C LYS A 360 -62.56 -21.12 83.83
N VAL A 361 -63.77 -20.56 83.81
CA VAL A 361 -64.33 -19.92 82.59
C VAL A 361 -63.54 -18.67 82.19
N VAL A 362 -63.09 -17.86 83.16
CA VAL A 362 -62.24 -16.69 82.88
C VAL A 362 -60.90 -17.11 82.28
N LEU A 363 -60.20 -18.07 82.90
CA LEU A 363 -58.93 -18.58 82.40
C LEU A 363 -59.04 -19.19 80.99
N LEU A 364 -60.10 -19.97 80.71
CA LEU A 364 -60.38 -20.48 79.37
C LEU A 364 -60.67 -19.36 78.35
N GLY A 365 -61.24 -18.24 78.79
CA GLY A 365 -61.44 -17.04 77.96
C GLY A 365 -60.11 -16.34 77.62
N GLU A 366 -59.20 -16.23 78.58
CA GLU A 366 -57.86 -15.68 78.39
C GLU A 366 -57.00 -16.59 77.49
N GLU A 367 -57.03 -17.90 77.71
CA GLU A 367 -56.41 -18.90 76.84
C GLU A 367 -56.92 -18.79 75.40
N LEU A 368 -58.24 -18.74 75.19
CA LEU A 368 -58.86 -18.60 73.88
C LEU A 368 -58.48 -17.28 73.19
N ALA A 369 -58.45 -16.17 73.92
CA ALA A 369 -58.00 -14.88 73.41
C ALA A 369 -56.51 -14.91 73.00
N SER A 370 -55.65 -15.55 73.80
CA SER A 370 -54.24 -15.74 73.48
C SER A 370 -54.05 -16.61 72.23
N ALA A 371 -54.83 -17.68 72.09
CA ALA A 371 -54.80 -18.58 70.94
C ALA A 371 -55.26 -17.89 69.66
N SER A 372 -56.30 -17.03 69.71
CA SER A 372 -56.67 -16.19 68.57
C SER A 372 -55.53 -15.23 68.21
N SER A 373 -54.96 -14.54 69.19
CA SER A 373 -53.85 -13.59 68.96
C SER A 373 -52.60 -14.26 68.35
N ILE A 374 -52.32 -15.52 68.68
CA ILE A 374 -51.25 -16.31 68.06
C ILE A 374 -51.61 -16.64 66.61
N ARG A 375 -52.83 -17.14 66.35
CA ARG A 375 -53.33 -17.43 65.00
C ARG A 375 -53.31 -16.21 64.08
N ASP A 376 -53.73 -15.05 64.59
CA ASP A 376 -53.80 -13.82 63.78
C ASP A 376 -52.38 -13.34 63.40
N ARG A 377 -51.40 -13.52 64.31
CA ARG A 377 -49.98 -13.33 63.99
C ARG A 377 -49.46 -14.34 62.96
N THR A 378 -49.70 -15.65 63.13
CA THR A 378 -49.19 -16.65 62.19
C THR A 378 -49.79 -16.52 60.78
N ILE A 379 -51.05 -16.07 60.67
CA ILE A 379 -51.67 -15.69 59.40
C ILE A 379 -50.94 -14.48 58.79
N SER A 380 -50.70 -13.42 59.56
CA SER A 380 -49.96 -12.23 59.11
C SER A 380 -48.53 -12.57 58.66
N ASP A 381 -47.81 -13.39 59.42
CA ASP A 381 -46.45 -13.81 59.11
C ASP A 381 -46.41 -14.70 57.85
N LEU A 382 -47.40 -15.57 57.65
CA LEU A 382 -47.56 -16.35 56.42
C LEU A 382 -47.86 -15.46 55.21
N HIS A 383 -48.70 -14.43 55.34
CA HIS A 383 -48.93 -13.45 54.28
C HIS A 383 -47.66 -12.67 53.93
N LYS A 384 -46.89 -12.24 54.94
CA LYS A 384 -45.61 -11.55 54.74
C LYS A 384 -44.60 -12.45 54.01
N SER A 385 -44.44 -13.70 54.47
CA SER A 385 -43.56 -14.68 53.83
C SER A 385 -43.95 -14.99 52.38
N ARG A 386 -45.26 -15.06 52.06
CA ARG A 386 -45.74 -15.21 50.68
C ARG A 386 -45.39 -14.01 49.79
N LEU A 387 -45.48 -12.78 50.31
CA LEU A 387 -45.10 -11.57 49.58
C LEU A 387 -43.58 -11.51 49.35
N GLU A 388 -42.78 -11.79 50.38
CA GLU A 388 -41.31 -11.88 50.27
C GLU A 388 -40.89 -12.95 49.24
N THR A 389 -41.56 -14.11 49.23
CA THR A 389 -41.35 -15.17 48.24
C THR A 389 -41.68 -14.70 46.82
N ALA A 390 -42.79 -13.98 46.64
CA ALA A 390 -43.16 -13.42 45.35
C ALA A 390 -42.17 -12.35 44.85
N GLU A 391 -41.69 -11.48 45.74
CA GLU A 391 -40.68 -10.46 45.43
C GLU A 391 -39.34 -11.09 45.00
N VAL A 392 -38.88 -12.14 45.71
CA VAL A 392 -37.67 -12.90 45.33
C VAL A 392 -37.87 -13.60 43.98
N ASN A 393 -39.05 -14.19 43.72
CA ASN A 393 -39.35 -14.82 42.43
C ASN A 393 -39.34 -13.82 41.26
N ILE A 394 -39.86 -12.60 41.45
CA ILE A 394 -39.78 -11.52 40.45
C ILE A 394 -38.32 -11.15 40.20
N LYS A 395 -37.53 -10.90 41.25
CA LYS A 395 -36.09 -10.59 41.11
C LYS A 395 -35.32 -11.71 40.40
N HIS A 396 -35.65 -12.97 40.67
CA HIS A 396 -35.06 -14.12 39.99
C HIS A 396 -35.44 -14.16 38.50
N ALA A 397 -36.70 -13.87 38.15
CA ALA A 397 -37.15 -13.77 36.76
C ALA A 397 -36.45 -12.62 36.01
N ASP A 398 -36.32 -11.44 36.63
CA ASP A 398 -35.62 -10.28 36.06
C ASP A 398 -34.14 -10.58 35.79
N MET A 399 -33.43 -11.21 36.73
CA MET A 399 -32.04 -11.61 36.54
C MET A 399 -31.90 -12.70 35.49
N THR A 400 -32.86 -13.63 35.41
CA THR A 400 -32.92 -14.66 34.35
C THR A 400 -33.11 -14.03 32.97
N LEU A 401 -33.96 -12.99 32.84
CA LEU A 401 -34.15 -12.25 31.60
C LEU A 401 -32.88 -11.49 31.21
N LYS A 402 -32.29 -10.71 32.12
CA LYS A 402 -31.02 -9.98 31.86
C LYS A 402 -29.89 -10.91 31.43
N TRP A 403 -29.77 -12.10 32.04
CA TRP A 403 -28.80 -13.10 31.62
C TRP A 403 -29.09 -13.65 30.21
N LYS A 404 -30.36 -13.92 29.86
CA LYS A 404 -30.76 -14.35 28.51
C LYS A 404 -30.51 -13.25 27.47
N GLU A 405 -30.79 -11.99 27.81
CA GLU A 405 -30.54 -10.82 26.96
C GLU A 405 -29.04 -10.63 26.72
N GLY A 406 -28.22 -10.63 27.77
CA GLY A 406 -26.77 -10.57 27.67
C GLY A 406 -26.18 -11.73 26.86
N LYS A 407 -26.66 -12.95 27.08
CA LYS A 407 -26.28 -14.12 26.26
C LYS A 407 -26.68 -13.94 24.78
N GLY A 408 -27.89 -13.44 24.52
CA GLY A 408 -28.36 -13.16 23.16
C GLY A 408 -27.57 -12.05 22.47
N GLN A 409 -27.17 -11.01 23.22
CA GLN A 409 -26.33 -9.93 22.74
C GLN A 409 -24.91 -10.43 22.40
N TRP A 410 -24.28 -11.19 23.30
CA TRP A 410 -23.00 -11.85 23.04
C TRP A 410 -23.05 -12.76 21.80
N CYS A 411 -24.14 -13.51 21.59
CA CYS A 411 -24.31 -14.32 20.38
C CYS A 411 -24.36 -13.46 19.10
N LYS A 412 -24.98 -12.26 19.13
CA LYS A 412 -24.99 -11.34 17.99
C LYS A 412 -23.61 -10.74 17.73
N GLU A 413 -22.92 -10.29 18.79
CA GLU A 413 -21.57 -9.73 18.71
C GLU A 413 -20.57 -10.76 18.18
N LYS A 414 -20.62 -12.00 18.69
CA LYS A 414 -19.84 -13.12 18.17
C LYS A 414 -20.11 -13.38 16.69
N ALA A 415 -21.38 -13.36 16.25
CA ALA A 415 -21.72 -13.54 14.84
C ALA A 415 -21.19 -12.38 13.97
N ALA A 416 -21.29 -11.14 14.43
CA ALA A 416 -20.75 -9.98 13.73
C ALA A 416 -19.22 -10.01 13.64
N LEU A 417 -18.53 -10.45 14.69
CA LEU A 417 -17.06 -10.64 14.68
C LEU A 417 -16.64 -11.75 13.71
N ILE A 418 -17.37 -12.87 13.66
CA ILE A 418 -17.12 -13.95 12.70
C ILE A 418 -17.30 -13.43 11.27
N GLN A 419 -18.39 -12.72 10.99
CA GLN A 419 -18.64 -12.14 9.67
C GLN A 419 -17.58 -11.11 9.27
N SER A 420 -17.12 -10.27 10.21
CA SER A 420 -16.02 -9.32 9.98
C SER A 420 -14.70 -10.03 9.65
N MET A 421 -14.37 -11.09 10.40
CA MET A 421 -13.21 -11.95 10.13
C MET A 421 -13.32 -12.65 8.76
N GLU A 422 -14.50 -13.11 8.36
CA GLU A 422 -14.72 -13.70 7.03
C GLU A 422 -14.47 -12.68 5.91
N VAL A 423 -14.95 -11.44 6.06
CA VAL A 423 -14.67 -10.36 5.10
C VAL A 423 -13.16 -10.04 5.02
N GLU A 424 -12.44 -10.01 6.15
CA GLU A 424 -10.99 -9.77 6.11
C GLU A 424 -10.21 -10.96 5.54
N LYS A 425 -10.66 -12.21 5.77
CA LYS A 425 -10.13 -13.38 5.07
C LYS A 425 -10.30 -13.25 3.55
N ASP A 426 -11.48 -12.83 3.08
CA ASP A 426 -11.73 -12.59 1.66
C ASP A 426 -10.85 -11.47 1.08
N LYS A 427 -10.56 -10.40 1.85
CA LYS A 427 -9.59 -9.36 1.43
C LYS A 427 -8.17 -9.93 1.34
N ILE A 428 -7.73 -10.68 2.36
CA ILE A 428 -6.40 -11.31 2.39
C ILE A 428 -6.24 -12.25 1.19
N LEU A 429 -7.24 -13.07 0.88
CA LEU A 429 -7.20 -13.97 -0.29
C LEU A 429 -7.09 -13.22 -1.62
N LYS A 430 -7.78 -12.08 -1.78
CA LYS A 430 -7.65 -11.22 -2.97
C LYS A 430 -6.24 -10.63 -3.09
N LEU A 431 -5.72 -10.07 -2.00
CA LEU A 431 -4.35 -9.53 -1.96
C LEU A 431 -3.30 -10.61 -2.23
N SER A 432 -3.46 -11.82 -1.69
CA SER A 432 -2.58 -12.95 -1.97
C SER A 432 -2.62 -13.37 -3.45
N ALA A 433 -3.79 -13.34 -4.09
CA ALA A 433 -3.92 -13.61 -5.52
C ALA A 433 -3.26 -12.51 -6.39
N GLU A 434 -3.35 -11.24 -5.98
CA GLU A 434 -2.68 -10.13 -6.64
C GLU A 434 -1.15 -10.20 -6.49
N VAL A 435 -0.64 -10.50 -5.29
CA VAL A 435 0.78 -10.73 -5.04
C VAL A 435 1.32 -11.89 -5.89
N LEU A 436 0.61 -13.02 -5.94
CA LEU A 436 1.02 -14.18 -6.74
C LEU A 436 1.00 -13.88 -8.26
N LYS A 437 0.06 -13.05 -8.72
CA LYS A 437 0.03 -12.54 -10.10
C LYS A 437 1.24 -11.64 -10.40
N LEU A 438 1.56 -10.70 -9.49
CA LEU A 438 2.71 -9.81 -9.63
C LEU A 438 4.02 -10.60 -9.63
N GLU A 439 4.18 -11.57 -8.73
CA GLU A 439 5.37 -12.42 -8.68
C GLU A 439 5.54 -13.24 -9.97
N ASN A 440 4.47 -13.82 -10.52
CA ASN A 440 4.53 -14.48 -11.83
C ASN A 440 4.99 -13.52 -12.94
N SER A 441 4.43 -12.30 -13.03
CA SER A 441 4.89 -11.32 -14.02
C SER A 441 6.35 -10.89 -13.83
N PHE A 442 6.81 -10.78 -12.57
CA PHE A 442 8.20 -10.48 -12.26
C PHE A 442 9.16 -11.62 -12.67
N GLN A 443 8.77 -12.89 -12.47
CA GLN A 443 9.56 -14.03 -12.95
C GLN A 443 9.58 -14.09 -14.49
N GLU A 444 8.47 -13.75 -15.16
CA GLU A 444 8.41 -13.61 -16.61
C GLU A 444 9.38 -12.53 -17.12
N GLU A 445 9.32 -11.31 -16.57
CA GLU A 445 10.24 -10.21 -16.91
C GLU A 445 11.71 -10.59 -16.64
N LYS A 446 12.00 -11.24 -15.52
CA LYS A 446 13.33 -11.77 -15.19
C LYS A 446 13.81 -12.78 -16.23
N SER A 447 12.92 -13.66 -16.71
CA SER A 447 13.23 -14.61 -17.79
C SER A 447 13.50 -13.90 -19.13
N GLN A 448 12.74 -12.85 -19.44
CA GLN A 448 12.92 -12.03 -20.64
C GLN A 448 14.25 -11.26 -20.57
N MET A 449 14.57 -10.66 -19.43
CA MET A 449 15.84 -9.98 -19.20
C MET A 449 17.03 -10.95 -19.34
N GLN A 450 16.89 -12.19 -18.89
CA GLN A 450 17.92 -13.22 -19.08
C GLN A 450 18.08 -13.62 -20.55
N LYS A 451 16.98 -13.75 -21.31
CA LYS A 451 17.01 -13.99 -22.78
C LYS A 451 17.75 -12.85 -23.50
N LEU A 452 17.34 -11.60 -23.28
CA LEU A 452 17.96 -10.40 -23.86
C LEU A 452 19.44 -10.25 -23.47
N ARG A 453 19.82 -10.60 -22.24
CA ARG A 453 21.24 -10.68 -21.82
C ARG A 453 22.02 -11.73 -22.63
N SER A 454 21.42 -12.88 -22.90
CA SER A 454 22.05 -13.94 -23.71
C SER A 454 22.18 -13.55 -25.18
N GLU A 455 21.16 -12.92 -25.77
CA GLU A 455 21.15 -12.42 -27.15
C GLU A 455 22.20 -11.33 -27.34
N ARG A 456 22.24 -10.33 -26.45
CA ARG A 456 23.30 -9.31 -26.42
C ARG A 456 24.70 -9.89 -26.15
N SER A 457 24.82 -11.10 -25.61
CA SER A 457 26.12 -11.79 -25.59
C SER A 457 26.45 -12.34 -26.97
N ARG A 458 25.55 -13.13 -27.57
CA ARG A 458 25.72 -13.68 -28.92
C ARG A 458 26.03 -12.60 -29.96
N GLU A 459 25.37 -11.44 -29.87
CA GLU A 459 25.59 -10.32 -30.79
C GLU A 459 26.99 -9.71 -30.64
N ARG A 460 27.49 -9.56 -29.41
CA ARG A 460 28.87 -9.11 -29.14
C ARG A 460 29.89 -10.15 -29.62
N ASP A 461 29.61 -11.43 -29.39
CA ASP A 461 30.49 -12.53 -29.79
C ASP A 461 30.54 -12.64 -31.33
N ALA A 462 29.40 -12.49 -32.01
CA ALA A 462 29.31 -12.43 -33.48
C ALA A 462 30.02 -11.20 -34.06
N SER A 463 29.82 -10.01 -33.46
CA SER A 463 30.54 -8.78 -33.83
C SER A 463 32.06 -8.95 -33.70
N LEU A 464 32.52 -9.61 -32.64
CA LEU A 464 33.93 -9.90 -32.41
C LEU A 464 34.50 -10.85 -33.46
N VAL A 465 33.74 -11.87 -33.86
CA VAL A 465 34.11 -12.78 -34.96
C VAL A 465 34.22 -11.99 -36.26
N GLN A 466 33.21 -11.21 -36.66
CA GLN A 466 33.24 -10.39 -37.88
C GLN A 466 34.44 -9.43 -37.92
N LEU A 467 34.76 -8.76 -36.80
CA LEU A 467 35.94 -7.90 -36.69
C LEU A 467 37.26 -8.68 -36.81
N SER A 468 37.30 -9.96 -36.38
CA SER A 468 38.46 -10.84 -36.55
C SER A 468 38.62 -11.31 -38.00
N GLU A 469 37.50 -11.53 -38.70
CA GLU A 469 37.44 -11.95 -40.10
C GLU A 469 37.85 -10.81 -41.03
N GLY A 470 37.25 -9.63 -40.90
CA GLY A 470 37.67 -8.44 -41.65
C GLY A 470 39.13 -8.04 -41.39
N ARG A 471 39.66 -8.29 -40.18
CA ARG A 471 41.10 -8.11 -39.90
C ARG A 471 41.98 -9.14 -40.63
N ARG A 472 41.49 -10.37 -40.81
CA ARG A 472 42.16 -11.43 -41.57
C ARG A 472 42.18 -11.09 -43.07
N GLU A 473 41.02 -10.74 -43.62
CA GLU A 473 40.85 -10.28 -45.00
C GLU A 473 41.73 -9.08 -45.31
N LEU A 474 41.76 -8.06 -44.44
CA LEU A 474 42.67 -6.91 -44.59
C LEU A 474 44.16 -7.30 -44.58
N LYS A 475 44.54 -8.35 -43.85
CA LYS A 475 45.92 -8.86 -43.84
C LYS A 475 46.23 -9.61 -45.14
N GLU A 476 45.29 -10.42 -45.63
CA GLU A 476 45.38 -11.14 -46.90
C GLU A 476 45.47 -10.17 -48.08
N LEU A 477 44.57 -9.18 -48.16
CA LEU A 477 44.58 -8.11 -49.18
C LEU A 477 45.89 -7.31 -49.16
N ARG A 478 46.44 -6.97 -47.99
CA ARG A 478 47.77 -6.32 -47.90
C ARG A 478 48.89 -7.23 -48.42
N SER A 479 48.82 -8.53 -48.19
CA SER A 479 49.82 -9.47 -48.72
C SER A 479 49.69 -9.62 -50.23
N ALA A 480 48.46 -9.70 -50.77
CA ALA A 480 48.20 -9.74 -52.21
C ALA A 480 48.65 -8.45 -52.91
N LEU A 481 48.36 -7.27 -52.33
CA LEU A 481 48.85 -5.99 -52.82
C LEU A 481 50.39 -5.93 -52.85
N LYS A 482 51.06 -6.47 -51.83
CA LYS A 482 52.52 -6.56 -51.82
C LYS A 482 53.04 -7.47 -52.93
N VAL A 483 52.41 -8.62 -53.19
CA VAL A 483 52.77 -9.51 -54.31
C VAL A 483 52.59 -8.80 -55.64
N ALA A 484 51.42 -8.19 -55.89
CA ALA A 484 51.15 -7.44 -57.13
C ALA A 484 52.12 -6.27 -57.35
N GLN A 485 52.59 -5.62 -56.28
CA GLN A 485 53.62 -4.58 -56.36
C GLN A 485 55.00 -5.17 -56.75
N MET A 486 55.40 -6.32 -56.18
CA MET A 486 56.63 -7.02 -56.59
C MET A 486 56.54 -7.52 -58.04
N GLU A 487 55.38 -8.04 -58.48
CA GLU A 487 55.15 -8.45 -59.88
C GLU A 487 55.23 -7.25 -60.82
N LYS A 488 54.65 -6.10 -60.46
CA LYS A 488 54.77 -4.85 -61.21
C LYS A 488 56.23 -4.37 -61.32
N GLU A 489 57.00 -4.45 -60.23
CA GLU A 489 58.43 -4.12 -60.24
C GLU A 489 59.20 -5.08 -61.16
N HIS A 490 58.93 -6.39 -61.09
CA HIS A 490 59.50 -7.39 -61.98
C HIS A 490 59.17 -7.13 -63.47
N PHE A 491 57.90 -6.83 -63.80
CA PHE A 491 57.52 -6.44 -65.16
C PHE A 491 58.17 -5.12 -65.62
N GLN A 492 58.51 -4.21 -64.70
CA GLN A 492 59.29 -3.01 -65.02
C GLN A 492 60.76 -3.33 -65.32
N GLU A 493 61.37 -4.27 -64.58
CA GLU A 493 62.70 -4.79 -64.87
C GLU A 493 62.74 -5.51 -66.22
N GLU A 494 61.80 -6.42 -66.49
CA GLU A 494 61.67 -7.10 -67.78
C GLU A 494 61.48 -6.11 -68.93
N LYS A 495 60.61 -5.09 -68.74
CA LYS A 495 60.42 -4.01 -69.70
C LYS A 495 61.73 -3.24 -69.95
N GLN A 496 62.51 -2.95 -68.91
CA GLN A 496 63.80 -2.25 -69.07
C GLN A 496 64.81 -3.11 -69.83
N VAL A 497 64.91 -4.41 -69.51
CA VAL A 497 65.76 -5.37 -70.24
C VAL A 497 65.34 -5.47 -71.70
N LEU A 498 64.04 -5.52 -72.00
CA LEU A 498 63.51 -5.50 -73.36
C LEU A 498 63.83 -4.18 -74.08
N GLN A 499 63.69 -3.03 -73.40
CA GLN A 499 64.07 -1.73 -73.98
C GLN A 499 65.57 -1.65 -74.29
N ASP A 500 66.44 -2.16 -73.42
CA ASP A 500 67.89 -2.17 -73.66
C ASP A 500 68.29 -3.23 -74.71
N TYR A 501 67.51 -4.29 -74.88
CA TYR A 501 67.65 -5.21 -76.01
C TYR A 501 67.21 -4.58 -77.33
N VAL A 502 66.10 -3.83 -77.35
CA VAL A 502 65.65 -3.04 -78.51
C VAL A 502 66.72 -2.02 -78.90
N LYS A 503 67.26 -1.23 -77.96
CA LYS A 503 68.38 -0.31 -78.24
C LYS A 503 69.61 -1.01 -78.82
N LYS A 504 69.96 -2.20 -78.32
CA LYS A 504 71.06 -3.00 -78.89
C LYS A 504 70.76 -3.55 -80.28
N LEU A 505 69.50 -3.81 -80.61
CA LEU A 505 69.09 -4.14 -81.98
C LEU A 505 69.11 -2.91 -82.88
N GLU A 506 68.68 -1.75 -82.39
CA GLU A 506 68.77 -0.45 -83.07
C GLU A 506 70.24 -0.09 -83.36
N GLU A 507 71.13 -0.12 -82.36
CA GLU A 507 72.58 0.07 -82.55
C GLU A 507 73.19 -0.92 -83.56
N ARG A 508 72.70 -2.17 -83.61
CA ARG A 508 73.18 -3.16 -84.58
C ARG A 508 72.62 -2.92 -85.98
N LEU A 509 71.39 -2.44 -86.10
CA LEU A 509 70.79 -2.02 -87.36
C LEU A 509 71.47 -0.75 -87.88
N GLU A 510 71.81 0.19 -87.00
CA GLU A 510 72.55 1.41 -87.32
C GLU A 510 74.00 1.08 -87.70
N LYS A 511 74.70 0.18 -87.00
CA LYS A 511 76.01 -0.31 -87.45
C LYS A 511 75.94 -1.05 -88.79
N VAL A 512 74.91 -1.87 -89.04
CA VAL A 512 74.71 -2.51 -90.36
C VAL A 512 74.33 -1.47 -91.42
N ALA A 513 73.71 -0.36 -91.06
CA ALA A 513 73.50 0.77 -91.95
C ALA A 513 74.84 1.48 -92.22
N ASP A 514 75.63 1.82 -91.21
CA ASP A 514 76.94 2.47 -91.32
C ASP A 514 77.97 1.63 -92.10
N GLU A 515 77.98 0.31 -91.91
CA GLU A 515 78.75 -0.65 -92.70
C GLU A 515 78.30 -0.62 -94.17
N LYS A 516 76.98 -0.59 -94.44
CA LYS A 516 76.44 -0.38 -95.79
C LYS A 516 76.72 1.01 -96.36
N TRP A 517 76.78 2.07 -95.55
CA TRP A 517 77.08 3.43 -95.98
C TRP A 517 78.57 3.63 -96.26
N THR A 518 79.45 2.97 -95.51
CA THR A 518 80.90 2.98 -95.74
C THR A 518 81.31 2.08 -96.91
N GLU A 519 80.61 0.98 -97.16
CA GLU A 519 80.81 0.13 -98.34
C GLU A 519 80.12 0.69 -99.62
N ALA A 520 79.08 1.52 -99.49
CA ALA A 520 78.45 2.24 -100.62
C ALA A 520 79.19 3.52 -101.05
N ALA A 521 80.27 3.91 -100.37
CA ALA A 521 81.03 5.13 -100.68
C ALA A 521 82.07 4.97 -101.81
N ALA A 522 82.22 3.76 -102.36
CA ALA A 522 83.05 3.49 -103.54
C ALA A 522 82.27 2.63 -104.56
N SER A 523 81.99 3.21 -105.74
CA SER A 523 81.23 2.62 -106.87
C SER A 523 79.70 2.54 -106.71
N GLU A 524 79.03 3.59 -107.21
CA GLU A 524 77.68 3.62 -107.79
C GLU A 524 76.49 2.97 -107.05
N GLY A 525 75.67 3.80 -106.41
CA GLY A 525 74.33 3.40 -105.91
C GLY A 525 73.58 4.42 -105.03
N ILE A 526 73.99 5.69 -105.00
CA ILE A 526 73.44 6.74 -104.11
C ILE A 526 71.98 7.05 -104.53
N ALA A 527 70.95 6.67 -103.76
CA ALA A 527 70.40 7.32 -102.54
C ALA A 527 69.65 8.65 -102.86
N THR A 528 68.67 9.17 -102.11
CA THR A 528 68.08 8.95 -100.76
C THR A 528 66.57 9.36 -100.84
N ALA A 529 65.60 8.99 -100.01
CA ALA A 529 65.52 8.53 -98.61
C ALA A 529 65.73 9.61 -97.51
N THR A 530 64.68 10.37 -97.17
CA THR A 530 64.32 10.86 -95.81
C THR A 530 62.95 11.57 -95.92
N ALA A 531 61.87 11.12 -95.28
CA ALA A 531 61.53 11.10 -93.85
C ALA A 531 61.09 12.47 -93.28
N LEU A 532 59.87 12.53 -92.71
CA LEU A 532 59.69 12.76 -91.26
C LEU A 532 58.22 12.72 -90.80
N ALA A 533 58.06 12.28 -89.54
CA ALA A 533 57.01 12.58 -88.56
C ALA A 533 55.54 12.16 -88.81
N SER A 534 55.07 11.28 -87.90
CA SER A 534 53.93 11.45 -86.96
C SER A 534 52.59 12.05 -87.45
N ASP A 535 51.42 11.61 -86.98
CA ASP A 535 51.11 10.90 -85.73
C ASP A 535 49.73 10.19 -85.82
N SER A 536 49.45 9.28 -84.87
CA SER A 536 48.15 9.01 -84.26
C SER A 536 46.92 8.56 -85.10
N SER A 537 46.55 7.31 -84.81
CA SER A 537 45.18 6.89 -84.41
C SER A 537 44.06 6.84 -85.46
N LEU A 538 43.81 5.64 -86.00
CA LEU A 538 42.49 5.19 -86.47
C LEU A 538 42.32 3.69 -86.16
N THR A 539 41.32 3.35 -85.34
CA THR A 539 40.75 1.99 -85.24
C THR A 539 39.22 2.08 -85.33
N THR A 540 38.71 1.93 -86.54
CA THR A 540 37.36 1.52 -86.94
C THR A 540 37.49 0.07 -87.45
N ASP A 541 36.56 -0.88 -87.27
CA ASP A 541 35.10 -0.89 -87.05
C ASP A 541 34.74 -2.02 -86.04
N SER A 542 33.68 -1.98 -85.20
CA SER A 542 32.22 -2.01 -85.48
C SER A 542 31.76 -3.40 -86.03
N GLU A 543 30.67 -4.08 -85.63
CA GLU A 543 29.48 -3.82 -84.78
C GLU A 543 29.13 -5.16 -84.02
N ASP A 544 28.69 -5.23 -82.77
CA ASP A 544 27.42 -4.85 -82.08
C ASP A 544 26.40 -6.01 -81.96
N GLU A 545 25.95 -6.27 -80.72
CA GLU A 545 24.52 -6.36 -80.34
C GLU A 545 24.39 -6.20 -78.81
N SER A 546 23.74 -5.11 -78.39
CA SER A 546 23.31 -4.77 -77.01
C SER A 546 21.76 -4.84 -76.92
N PRO A 547 21.01 -4.31 -75.90
CA PRO A 547 21.31 -3.81 -74.53
C PRO A 547 20.48 -4.54 -73.43
N GLU A 548 20.63 -4.30 -72.11
CA GLU A 548 19.93 -3.28 -71.27
C GLU A 548 20.24 -3.55 -69.76
N ASP A 549 20.11 -2.65 -68.76
CA ASP A 549 20.24 -1.17 -68.71
C ASP A 549 20.36 -0.66 -67.23
N MET A 550 20.71 0.63 -67.05
CA MET A 550 20.38 1.58 -65.96
C MET A 550 20.93 1.49 -64.49
N ARG A 551 21.80 2.47 -64.20
CA ARG A 551 21.78 3.47 -63.08
C ARG A 551 21.82 3.08 -61.58
N VAL A 552 23.02 3.23 -60.98
CA VAL A 552 23.42 4.21 -59.92
C VAL A 552 22.46 4.54 -58.73
N HIS A 553 22.84 4.06 -57.52
CA HIS A 553 22.64 4.62 -56.13
C HIS A 553 21.20 4.89 -55.59
N PRO A 554 20.99 5.20 -54.27
CA PRO A 554 21.83 5.12 -53.05
C PRO A 554 21.18 4.36 -51.84
N TYR A 555 21.89 4.28 -50.71
CA TYR A 555 21.31 3.98 -49.38
C TYR A 555 20.49 5.18 -48.82
N ASN A 556 19.39 4.92 -48.10
CA ASN A 556 18.75 5.89 -47.19
C ASN A 556 17.89 5.23 -46.10
N LEU A 557 17.51 6.00 -45.07
CA LEU A 557 17.01 5.53 -43.77
C LEU A 557 15.48 5.31 -43.65
N CYS A 558 15.14 4.48 -42.65
CA CYS A 558 13.99 4.55 -41.71
C CYS A 558 12.51 4.32 -42.12
N ASP A 559 11.88 3.51 -41.25
CA ASP A 559 10.55 3.65 -40.62
C ASP A 559 9.30 2.85 -41.05
N ASN A 560 8.67 2.33 -39.98
CA ASN A 560 7.26 2.01 -39.71
C ASN A 560 6.57 0.67 -40.13
N ARG A 561 6.46 -0.20 -39.10
CA ARG A 561 5.20 -0.57 -38.39
C ARG A 561 4.11 -1.39 -39.12
N GLY A 562 3.84 -2.57 -38.54
CA GLY A 562 2.67 -3.44 -38.80
C GLY A 562 3.15 -4.86 -39.15
N ALA A 563 2.89 -5.97 -38.46
CA ALA A 563 1.80 -6.47 -37.63
C ALA A 563 1.49 -7.91 -38.13
N THR A 564 1.15 -8.82 -37.21
CA THR A 564 0.34 -10.05 -37.45
C THR A 564 1.04 -11.30 -38.03
N GLU A 565 1.21 -12.28 -37.12
CA GLU A 565 0.99 -13.74 -37.29
C GLU A 565 1.97 -14.68 -38.05
N GLN A 566 2.25 -15.82 -37.38
CA GLN A 566 2.28 -17.22 -37.88
C GLN A 566 3.18 -17.54 -39.12
N THR A 567 4.02 -18.58 -39.15
CA THR A 567 3.82 -19.97 -38.68
C THR A 567 5.14 -20.78 -38.77
N ALA A 568 5.12 -22.03 -38.28
CA ALA A 568 5.85 -23.24 -38.74
C ALA A 568 7.10 -23.09 -39.67
N ALA A 569 8.30 -23.57 -39.31
CA ALA A 569 8.75 -24.96 -39.07
C ALA A 569 9.08 -25.79 -40.33
N CYS A 570 10.10 -26.68 -40.19
CA CYS A 570 10.62 -27.68 -41.16
C CYS A 570 11.46 -27.14 -42.34
N GLN A 571 12.48 -27.83 -42.86
CA GLN A 571 13.21 -29.05 -42.45
C GLN A 571 14.50 -29.20 -43.29
N ARG A 572 15.62 -29.72 -42.71
CA ARG A 572 16.42 -30.84 -43.26
C ARG A 572 17.70 -31.15 -42.45
N GLU A 573 17.69 -32.32 -41.82
CA GLU A 573 18.86 -33.19 -41.56
C GLU A 573 19.36 -33.85 -42.89
N PRO A 574 20.37 -34.78 -42.93
CA PRO A 574 21.24 -35.37 -41.90
C PRO A 574 22.75 -35.19 -42.22
N SER A 575 23.79 -35.80 -41.61
CA SER A 575 23.91 -36.90 -40.61
C SER A 575 25.23 -36.78 -39.81
N GLN A 576 25.27 -37.20 -38.53
CA GLN A 576 26.10 -38.34 -38.05
C GLN A 576 25.92 -38.65 -36.56
N ARG A 577 26.19 -39.90 -36.17
CA ARG A 577 25.75 -40.57 -34.94
C ARG A 577 26.93 -41.01 -34.07
N VAL A 578 26.90 -40.69 -32.77
CA VAL A 578 27.53 -41.49 -31.70
C VAL A 578 26.53 -41.63 -30.54
N VAL A 579 26.53 -42.79 -29.87
CA VAL A 579 25.46 -43.27 -28.98
C VAL A 579 25.94 -43.36 -27.54
N ILE A 580 25.19 -42.79 -26.58
CA ILE A 580 25.15 -43.27 -25.19
C ILE A 580 23.68 -43.35 -24.72
N SER A 581 23.22 -44.58 -24.57
CA SER A 581 22.14 -45.15 -23.76
C SER A 581 21.10 -44.25 -23.06
N GLN A 582 19.83 -44.38 -23.44
CA GLN A 582 18.67 -44.23 -22.54
C GLN A 582 18.38 -45.58 -21.82
N PRO A 583 17.45 -45.63 -20.84
CA PRO A 583 16.04 -45.86 -21.19
C PRO A 583 15.01 -45.03 -20.41
N ALA A 584 13.76 -45.05 -20.89
CA ALA A 584 12.55 -44.51 -20.24
C ALA A 584 11.52 -45.67 -20.03
N PRO A 585 10.21 -45.45 -19.73
CA PRO A 585 9.68 -45.32 -18.37
C PRO A 585 8.57 -46.35 -18.00
N ILE A 586 7.94 -46.16 -16.82
CA ILE A 586 6.63 -46.69 -16.33
C ILE A 586 6.64 -48.03 -15.53
N SER A 587 5.81 -48.05 -14.46
CA SER A 587 5.22 -49.20 -13.74
C SER A 587 5.93 -49.87 -12.53
N SER A 588 5.49 -49.48 -11.33
CA SER A 588 4.92 -50.34 -10.26
C SER A 588 5.55 -51.71 -9.92
N GLN A 589 6.16 -51.85 -8.72
CA GLN A 589 5.70 -52.78 -7.64
C GLN A 589 6.66 -52.89 -6.41
N ARG A 590 6.12 -52.53 -5.22
CA ARG A 590 6.13 -53.32 -3.96
C ARG A 590 7.47 -53.83 -3.36
N LYS A 591 7.97 -53.17 -2.30
CA LYS A 591 8.12 -53.76 -0.93
C LYS A 591 8.62 -52.77 0.15
N GLN A 592 7.78 -52.59 1.17
CA GLN A 592 8.06 -52.58 2.63
C GLN A 592 9.35 -51.95 3.19
N LEU A 593 9.18 -50.85 3.95
CA LEU A 593 9.58 -50.80 5.37
C LEU A 593 8.59 -49.91 6.17
N LEU A 594 8.80 -49.83 7.50
CA LEU A 594 7.85 -49.45 8.56
C LEU A 594 7.89 -47.96 8.95
N GLU A 595 6.78 -47.50 9.56
CA GLU A 595 6.64 -46.42 10.59
C GLU A 595 7.10 -44.97 10.21
N ASP A 596 6.41 -43.87 10.54
CA ASP A 596 5.37 -43.63 11.55
C ASP A 596 4.30 -42.57 11.13
N ASN A 597 3.11 -42.74 11.72
CA ASN A 597 2.07 -41.75 12.10
C ASN A 597 1.99 -40.35 11.43
N SER A 598 0.93 -40.14 10.64
CA SER A 598 0.01 -38.99 10.80
C SER A 598 -1.33 -39.32 10.15
N SER A 599 -2.40 -39.38 10.94
CA SER A 599 -3.75 -39.75 10.48
C SER A 599 -4.66 -38.52 10.48
N ASP A 600 -4.88 -37.96 9.30
CA ASP A 600 -5.84 -36.89 9.05
C ASP A 600 -7.22 -37.50 8.73
N SER A 601 -8.27 -37.07 9.46
CA SER A 601 -9.69 -37.41 9.24
C SER A 601 -10.56 -36.61 10.21
N GLU A 602 -10.85 -35.35 9.89
CA GLU A 602 -11.95 -34.62 10.52
C GLU A 602 -13.30 -35.21 10.09
N ALA A 603 -14.18 -35.50 11.04
CA ALA A 603 -15.52 -35.99 10.78
C ALA A 603 -16.53 -34.83 10.82
N GLU A 604 -17.08 -34.45 9.67
CA GLU A 604 -18.29 -33.63 9.61
C GLU A 604 -19.51 -34.45 10.06
N ASP A 605 -19.93 -34.38 11.34
CA ASP A 605 -21.28 -34.84 11.71
C ASP A 605 -21.83 -34.35 13.08
N GLU A 606 -21.94 -33.03 13.31
CA GLU A 606 -22.66 -32.47 14.48
C GLU A 606 -23.76 -31.44 14.15
N LYS A 607 -24.38 -31.52 12.96
CA LYS A 607 -25.48 -30.63 12.54
C LYS A 607 -26.90 -31.22 12.70
N ALA A 608 -27.03 -32.45 13.22
CA ALA A 608 -28.28 -33.23 13.12
C ALA A 608 -29.14 -33.34 14.40
N VAL A 609 -28.69 -32.88 15.59
CA VAL A 609 -29.38 -33.15 16.87
C VAL A 609 -30.18 -31.96 17.43
N MET A 610 -30.01 -30.75 16.87
CA MET A 610 -30.57 -29.49 17.40
C MET A 610 -31.87 -28.99 16.72
N MET A 611 -32.65 -29.87 16.06
CA MET A 611 -33.87 -29.51 15.33
C MET A 611 -35.06 -30.46 15.58
N ALA A 612 -35.29 -30.89 16.83
CA ALA A 612 -36.37 -31.85 17.17
C ALA A 612 -37.24 -31.49 18.40
N ALA A 613 -37.09 -30.30 18.99
CA ALA A 613 -37.80 -29.92 20.23
C ALA A 613 -38.32 -28.47 20.23
N ALA A 614 -39.02 -28.06 19.16
CA ALA A 614 -39.65 -26.74 19.07
C ALA A 614 -40.93 -26.75 18.22
N GLN A 615 -41.94 -27.56 18.60
CA GLN A 615 -43.26 -27.52 17.97
C GLN A 615 -44.38 -28.14 18.83
N SER A 616 -44.82 -27.40 19.86
CA SER A 616 -46.22 -27.39 20.34
C SER A 616 -46.40 -26.29 21.40
N GLY A 617 -46.86 -25.12 20.96
CA GLY A 617 -47.42 -24.08 21.83
C GLY A 617 -48.94 -24.03 21.67
N GLY A 618 -49.62 -23.55 22.72
CA GLY A 618 -51.08 -23.52 22.89
C GLY A 618 -51.36 -23.80 24.37
N GLU A 619 -51.63 -22.80 25.22
CA GLU A 619 -52.99 -22.23 25.43
C GLU A 619 -53.94 -23.31 26.00
N GLU A 620 -54.63 -23.14 27.14
CA GLU A 620 -55.25 -21.93 27.67
C GLU A 620 -55.20 -21.82 29.21
N THR A 621 -55.62 -20.66 29.72
CA THR A 621 -55.97 -20.38 31.13
C THR A 621 -57.10 -21.26 31.66
N ASN A 622 -57.08 -21.61 32.96
CA ASN A 622 -58.19 -21.27 33.87
C ASN A 622 -57.87 -21.53 35.36
N LEU A 623 -58.58 -20.80 36.22
CA LEU A 623 -58.50 -20.86 37.68
C LEU A 623 -59.15 -22.14 38.24
N LEU A 624 -58.67 -22.64 39.39
CA LEU A 624 -59.46 -22.75 40.64
C LEU A 624 -58.70 -23.56 41.72
N LEU A 625 -58.59 -23.00 42.92
CA LEU A 625 -58.47 -23.73 44.19
C LEU A 625 -59.89 -24.04 44.71
N PRO A 626 -60.08 -25.10 45.51
CA PRO A 626 -60.18 -24.94 46.98
C PRO A 626 -59.38 -26.02 47.74
N GLU A 627 -58.63 -25.73 48.80
CA GLU A 627 -59.03 -25.40 50.19
C GLU A 627 -59.64 -26.54 51.05
N LEU A 628 -58.85 -26.92 52.08
CA LEU A 628 -59.22 -27.25 53.48
C LEU A 628 -59.80 -28.64 53.88
N GLY A 629 -59.34 -29.11 55.06
CA GLY A 629 -59.94 -30.19 55.89
C GLY A 629 -59.16 -31.52 55.91
N ALA A 630 -58.10 -31.72 56.72
CA ALA A 630 -58.07 -31.94 58.18
C ALA A 630 -58.75 -33.23 58.69
N MET A 631 -57.96 -34.20 59.23
CA MET A 631 -58.31 -35.06 60.39
C MET A 631 -57.10 -35.90 60.90
N TYR A 632 -57.20 -36.37 62.15
CA TYR A 632 -56.13 -36.88 63.04
C TYR A 632 -56.09 -38.43 63.19
N HIS A 633 -54.93 -38.97 63.63
CA HIS A 633 -54.68 -40.25 64.38
C HIS A 633 -55.21 -41.59 63.77
N SER A 634 -54.53 -42.75 63.84
CA SER A 634 -53.92 -43.39 65.02
C SER A 634 -53.24 -44.75 64.70
N LEU A 635 -52.31 -45.21 65.56
CA LEU A 635 -51.90 -46.61 65.90
C LEU A 635 -51.52 -47.61 64.76
N VAL A 636 -50.27 -48.12 64.69
CA VAL A 636 -49.68 -49.28 65.42
C VAL A 636 -50.22 -50.65 64.97
N GLY A 637 -49.32 -51.60 64.61
CA GLY A 637 -49.67 -53.03 64.50
C GLY A 637 -48.81 -53.90 63.55
N ASP A 638 -47.62 -54.28 64.00
CA ASP A 638 -47.12 -55.68 64.08
C ASP A 638 -46.91 -56.62 62.86
N PHE A 639 -45.65 -57.10 62.80
CA PHE A 639 -45.17 -58.48 62.62
C PHE A 639 -45.43 -59.32 61.34
N VAL A 640 -44.33 -59.92 60.84
CA VAL A 640 -44.03 -61.36 60.66
C VAL A 640 -42.87 -61.42 59.64
N GLU A 641 -41.60 -61.52 60.03
CA GLU A 641 -40.90 -62.70 60.60
C GLU A 641 -40.84 -63.91 59.64
N LYS A 642 -39.68 -64.11 58.98
CA LYS A 642 -39.10 -65.45 58.79
C LYS A 642 -37.62 -65.40 58.37
N ASN A 643 -36.81 -66.21 59.07
CA ASN A 643 -35.39 -66.43 58.82
C ASN A 643 -35.17 -67.52 57.75
N ASP A 644 -34.07 -67.41 56.99
CA ASP A 644 -33.05 -68.45 56.68
C ASP A 644 -33.46 -69.83 56.08
N PRO A 645 -32.58 -70.55 55.33
CA PRO A 645 -31.11 -70.51 55.43
C PRO A 645 -30.28 -70.57 54.12
N GLU A 646 -28.97 -70.67 54.33
CA GLU A 646 -27.83 -70.77 53.40
C GLU A 646 -27.92 -71.92 52.36
N ALA A 647 -27.32 -71.72 51.17
CA ALA A 647 -26.16 -72.52 50.68
C ALA A 647 -25.67 -72.12 49.27
N ASP A 648 -24.35 -72.13 49.10
CA ASP A 648 -23.54 -71.90 47.89
C ASP A 648 -24.05 -72.46 46.54
N SER A 649 -23.96 -71.66 45.46
CA SER A 649 -22.91 -71.85 44.42
C SER A 649 -23.02 -70.96 43.15
N LYS A 650 -22.01 -70.08 42.98
CA LYS A 650 -21.32 -69.67 41.72
C LYS A 650 -22.03 -68.90 40.57
N GLN A 651 -21.27 -67.87 40.13
CA GLN A 651 -21.15 -67.24 38.80
C GLN A 651 -22.19 -66.20 38.32
N GLY A 652 -21.68 -65.04 37.86
CA GLY A 652 -22.42 -64.15 36.94
C GLY A 652 -22.30 -62.64 37.22
N GLY A 653 -21.08 -62.07 37.18
CA GLY A 653 -20.83 -60.69 37.66
C GLY A 653 -21.43 -59.52 36.87
N ARG A 654 -21.59 -58.39 37.59
CA ARG A 654 -21.21 -57.04 37.13
C ARG A 654 -21.16 -56.05 38.32
N PRO A 655 -19.98 -55.55 38.73
CA PRO A 655 -19.88 -54.46 39.68
C PRO A 655 -19.80 -53.08 38.97
N ASN A 656 -20.46 -52.11 39.61
CA ASN A 656 -20.36 -50.65 39.55
C ASN A 656 -19.41 -49.97 38.53
N SER A 657 -19.93 -48.90 37.91
CA SER A 657 -19.19 -47.98 37.05
C SER A 657 -18.01 -47.31 37.75
N CYS A 658 -16.81 -47.56 37.20
CA CYS A 658 -15.54 -46.87 37.41
C CYS A 658 -15.60 -45.47 38.07
N MET A 659 -15.08 -45.38 39.30
CA MET A 659 -14.71 -44.10 39.93
C MET A 659 -13.23 -43.78 39.60
N TRP A 660 -12.98 -43.10 38.49
CA TRP A 660 -11.65 -42.55 38.18
C TRP A 660 -11.40 -41.31 39.06
N LYS A 661 -10.18 -41.15 39.59
CA LYS A 661 -9.76 -39.88 40.19
C LYS A 661 -9.26 -38.97 39.06
N GLU A 662 -9.66 -37.71 39.03
CA GLU A 662 -9.31 -36.78 37.93
C GLU A 662 -8.55 -35.58 38.50
N CYS A 663 -7.43 -35.20 37.87
CA CYS A 663 -6.70 -34.00 38.24
C CYS A 663 -7.56 -32.76 37.95
N PRO A 664 -7.79 -31.85 38.92
CA PRO A 664 -8.66 -30.70 38.71
C PRO A 664 -8.13 -29.71 37.66
N ILE A 665 -6.81 -29.66 37.46
CA ILE A 665 -6.11 -28.71 36.59
C ILE A 665 -6.05 -29.22 35.14
N CYS A 666 -5.40 -30.35 34.89
CA CYS A 666 -5.16 -30.87 33.53
C CYS A 666 -6.15 -31.96 33.07
N LYS A 667 -7.11 -32.36 33.91
CA LYS A 667 -8.11 -33.42 33.63
C LYS A 667 -7.53 -34.80 33.31
N GLN A 668 -6.25 -35.04 33.64
CA GLN A 668 -5.65 -36.37 33.54
C GLN A 668 -6.31 -37.32 34.54
N ARG A 669 -6.66 -38.53 34.07
CA ARG A 669 -7.39 -39.54 34.84
C ARG A 669 -6.45 -40.59 35.42
N PHE A 670 -6.59 -40.82 36.72
CA PHE A 670 -5.80 -41.76 37.50
C PHE A 670 -6.65 -42.97 37.92
N PRO A 671 -6.10 -44.20 37.87
CA PRO A 671 -6.82 -45.39 38.32
C PRO A 671 -7.32 -45.25 39.76
N PRO A 672 -8.45 -45.89 40.15
CA PRO A 672 -8.99 -45.81 41.51
C PRO A 672 -8.01 -46.24 42.61
N GLN A 673 -7.03 -47.09 42.28
CA GLN A 673 -5.99 -47.61 43.17
C GLN A 673 -4.75 -46.68 43.29
N CYS A 674 -4.75 -45.52 42.63
CA CYS A 674 -3.65 -44.57 42.74
C CYS A 674 -3.59 -43.96 44.15
N ASP A 675 -2.41 -44.06 44.76
CA ASP A 675 -2.10 -43.49 46.08
C ASP A 675 -2.37 -41.98 46.09
N THR A 676 -2.93 -41.47 47.18
CA THR A 676 -3.29 -40.04 47.29
C THR A 676 -2.08 -39.13 47.15
N ASN A 677 -0.95 -39.52 47.74
CA ASN A 677 0.34 -38.82 47.58
C ASN A 677 0.76 -38.67 46.10
N THR A 678 0.48 -39.65 45.23
CA THR A 678 0.89 -39.57 43.82
C THR A 678 0.01 -38.63 43.02
N LEU A 679 -1.28 -38.54 43.36
CA LEU A 679 -2.20 -37.56 42.77
C LEU A 679 -1.91 -36.15 43.27
N GLU A 680 -1.64 -35.99 44.57
CA GLU A 680 -1.26 -34.70 45.18
C GLU A 680 0.07 -34.20 44.60
N GLN A 681 1.10 -35.04 44.53
CA GLN A 681 2.38 -34.68 43.91
C GLN A 681 2.26 -34.33 42.41
N HIS A 682 1.29 -34.92 41.69
CA HIS A 682 0.95 -34.52 40.33
C HIS A 682 0.24 -33.15 40.29
N VAL A 683 -0.68 -32.87 41.22
CA VAL A 683 -1.33 -31.55 41.34
C VAL A 683 -0.30 -30.46 41.67
N ASP A 684 0.60 -30.73 42.62
CA ASP A 684 1.68 -29.82 43.03
C ASP A 684 2.68 -29.54 41.88
N SER A 685 2.89 -30.49 40.97
CA SER A 685 3.75 -30.28 39.80
C SER A 685 3.22 -29.19 38.85
N HIS A 686 1.90 -28.98 38.77
CA HIS A 686 1.31 -27.85 38.01
C HIS A 686 1.64 -26.50 38.66
N PHE A 687 1.84 -26.44 39.97
CA PHE A 687 2.24 -25.22 40.66
C PHE A 687 3.75 -24.95 40.57
N PHE A 688 4.59 -25.99 40.48
CA PHE A 688 6.05 -25.85 40.50
C PHE A 688 6.75 -25.69 39.13
N PHE A 689 6.06 -25.92 38.00
CA PHE A 689 6.66 -25.76 36.66
C PHE A 689 6.41 -24.41 35.96
N SER A 690 5.74 -23.45 36.60
CA SER A 690 5.44 -22.12 36.01
C SER A 690 6.57 -21.08 36.13
N THR A 691 7.81 -21.46 36.48
CA THR A 691 8.94 -20.53 36.68
C THR A 691 10.20 -20.92 35.90
N HIS A 692 10.04 -21.40 34.67
CA HIS A 692 11.16 -21.61 33.74
C HIS A 692 10.83 -21.18 32.29
N GLU A 693 10.58 -19.88 32.11
CA GLU A 693 11.10 -19.19 30.92
C GLU A 693 12.09 -18.12 31.38
N PRO A 694 13.31 -18.06 30.79
CA PRO A 694 14.26 -17.01 31.10
C PRO A 694 13.83 -15.70 30.43
N PHE A 695 13.88 -14.60 31.18
CA PHE A 695 13.86 -13.26 30.59
C PHE A 695 15.04 -13.12 29.61
N ILE A 696 14.75 -13.12 28.32
CA ILE A 696 15.68 -12.63 27.30
C ILE A 696 15.44 -11.13 27.18
N PHE A 697 16.48 -10.36 27.49
CA PHE A 697 16.55 -8.94 27.15
C PHE A 697 16.97 -8.82 25.69
N GLU A 698 16.08 -8.29 24.84
CA GLU A 698 16.41 -7.44 23.69
C GLU A 698 15.54 -6.18 23.77
#